data_AF-A0A2G1X7K6-F1
#
_entry.id   AF-A0A2G1X7K6-F1
#
_cell.length_a   1.000
_cell.length_b   1.000
_cell.length_c   1.000
_cell.angle_alpha   90.00
_cell.angle_beta   90.00
_cell.angle_gamma   90.00
#
_symmetry.space_group_name_H-M   'P 1'
#
loop_
_entity.id
_entity.type
_entity.pdbx_description
1 polymer ?
#
loop_
_entity_poly.entity_id
_entity_poly.type
_entity_poly.pdbx_seq_one_letter_code
_entity_poly.pdbx_strand_id
1 'polypeptide(L)'
;MPQQFTTELPDEDQPVLGNGVEDEVAVDRESAPTNYGSVRIQIRETGQSAWDSSATGFAEFIGAYDTLTMEFVGRADGEEYEVRARTETEHRTGAWTEPAAIITQFPSPSGLTATVADPTTVELVWTDNADNEDGFIVEERRAYEGEFGPWRQIATLPPDTTAFEAGASPDTTVEYRVTAFTEHSAASDTAGAVTTPALGLKPRGVQASGWHVEVERPDGAGVVEPTILADVTASPRLNGKPEVRIPVPRADKWLDEEWERQPMRVWRDGERLPIERFDDARIVRGDGGDYVELVGRGGTALNARYQDEVRDQSAHDVMRDVLAATGYAYTVDPAPADAGELFGTLFEPADWRNYTDINDLLDPVDIETGAVAPRRTAVMTPLPQLESAGVDIVSDATTNWTTSNALEIDVGETRSTQWTFETEYRIPADHVGVHFRVAYDFEGYLLVYLDDQKIASVARSQRSGDTSVEWVDMLQLGGGRTVDEIDDLDPGQHTLRIEASETDPSIPQAPLGPAGSMYLDMPVVVDEREWDPSTFANTLDASGRLDGPPGVYSTQTVDFRIQPIQRATGATLTGTFSDTTNDQAIGVGPIETDVQEATNTTSIDRDFASSTRDFIARVTLGGADGDQADGPNDGVEQYYTNYRTVPQTLSELTIEYDALGSPSITDSLDDPIEEVLTRKAQRANCIWEVQWDADVGGPRIIVSQIGQRTSDADPDIANYDVSKDLSREVSGATVYGRSQPVEGEAFTASLSGTNLANDRIRANTERVYAPDGAEFESVEESGDEVAGDYEIEYQDGFISITDGGDMTAGQDYLIDYSWQPVGSTERDVSFDNHRVETLNAIRSDTAAAGAASFIVDELDSPQWEAEVIIPQREAGFALVDAIAPSQLPSPGDERFEIRSIDEGAGEISLTLGARLSAGDVIDKIERSLSETAREV
;
A
#
# COMPACT_ATOMS: atom_id res chain seq x y z
N MET A 1 12.52 44.03 -55.35
CA MET A 1 11.65 42.96 -54.82
C MET A 1 10.38 43.63 -54.32
N PRO A 2 9.16 43.20 -54.69
CA PRO A 2 7.96 43.74 -54.07
C PRO A 2 7.97 43.38 -52.58
N GLN A 3 7.80 44.38 -51.73
CA GLN A 3 7.61 44.17 -50.29
C GLN A 3 6.14 43.84 -50.05
N GLN A 4 5.86 42.69 -49.45
CA GLN A 4 4.53 42.38 -48.92
C GLN A 4 4.39 43.01 -47.54
N PHE A 5 3.26 43.65 -47.32
CA PHE A 5 2.83 44.16 -46.01
C PHE A 5 1.48 43.52 -45.70
N THR A 6 1.32 43.03 -44.48
CA THR A 6 0.05 42.50 -43.98
C THR A 6 -0.48 43.48 -42.95
N THR A 7 -1.73 43.92 -43.10
CA THR A 7 -2.42 44.76 -42.11
C THR A 7 -2.80 43.94 -40.88
N GLU A 8 -2.96 44.60 -39.73
CA GLU A 8 -3.52 43.97 -38.53
C GLU A 8 -4.98 43.60 -38.78
N LEU A 9 -5.39 42.43 -38.28
CA LEU A 9 -6.76 41.94 -38.31
C LEU A 9 -7.36 42.18 -36.92
N PRO A 10 -8.46 42.94 -36.78
CA PRO A 10 -9.18 43.07 -35.52
C PRO A 10 -9.63 41.72 -34.97
N ASP A 11 -9.49 41.54 -33.66
CA ASP A 11 -10.03 40.36 -32.95
C ASP A 11 -11.57 40.39 -32.94
N GLU A 12 -12.17 39.25 -32.64
CA GLU A 12 -13.63 39.12 -32.59
C GLU A 12 -14.21 39.76 -31.31
N ASP A 13 -15.45 40.26 -31.38
CA ASP A 13 -16.17 40.73 -30.19
C ASP A 13 -16.59 39.53 -29.31
N GLN A 14 -16.74 39.74 -28.00
CA GLN A 14 -17.16 38.67 -27.08
C GLN A 14 -18.58 38.19 -27.44
N PRO A 15 -18.79 36.89 -27.73
CA PRO A 15 -20.13 36.40 -28.02
C PRO A 15 -21.06 36.47 -26.80
N VAL A 16 -22.33 36.77 -27.07
CA VAL A 16 -23.45 36.66 -26.12
C VAL A 16 -24.20 35.37 -26.42
N LEU A 17 -24.37 34.53 -25.41
CA LEU A 17 -25.01 33.22 -25.54
C LEU A 17 -26.48 33.25 -25.10
N GLY A 18 -27.31 32.40 -25.70
CA GLY A 18 -28.71 32.21 -25.32
C GLY A 18 -29.16 30.75 -25.44
N ASN A 19 -30.09 30.34 -24.57
CA ASN A 19 -30.59 28.96 -24.43
C ASN A 19 -32.13 28.91 -24.53
N GLY A 20 -32.70 29.54 -25.56
CA GLY A 20 -34.15 29.73 -25.70
C GLY A 20 -34.94 28.53 -26.24
N VAL A 21 -34.28 27.42 -26.57
CA VAL A 21 -34.83 26.17 -27.10
C VAL A 21 -33.99 25.02 -26.52
N GLU A 22 -34.64 23.89 -26.20
CA GLU A 22 -33.98 22.63 -25.82
C GLU A 22 -33.00 22.19 -26.92
N ASP A 23 -31.91 21.54 -26.51
CA ASP A 23 -30.81 21.09 -27.35
C ASP A 23 -30.04 22.19 -28.12
N GLU A 24 -30.21 23.47 -27.80
CA GLU A 24 -29.66 24.58 -28.58
C GLU A 24 -28.85 25.60 -27.76
N VAL A 25 -27.68 25.98 -28.29
CA VAL A 25 -26.92 27.15 -27.83
C VAL A 25 -26.84 28.18 -28.96
N ALA A 26 -27.60 29.27 -28.80
CA ALA A 26 -27.56 30.41 -29.69
C ALA A 26 -26.34 31.29 -29.37
N VAL A 27 -25.65 31.76 -30.42
CA VAL A 27 -24.49 32.63 -30.34
C VAL A 27 -24.79 33.91 -31.12
N ASP A 28 -24.81 35.04 -30.43
CA ASP A 28 -24.88 36.39 -31.02
C ASP A 28 -23.52 37.08 -30.86
N ARG A 29 -22.91 37.46 -31.98
CA ARG A 29 -21.61 38.14 -32.01
C ARG A 29 -21.70 39.64 -31.72
N GLU A 30 -22.90 40.19 -31.54
CA GLU A 30 -23.23 41.62 -31.43
C GLU A 30 -22.92 42.45 -32.70
N SER A 31 -21.69 42.36 -33.21
CA SER A 31 -21.15 43.18 -34.30
C SER A 31 -20.19 42.37 -35.20
N ALA A 32 -19.81 42.96 -36.34
CA ALA A 32 -18.78 42.41 -37.23
C ALA A 32 -17.57 43.35 -37.21
N PRO A 33 -16.50 43.06 -36.44
CA PRO A 33 -15.36 43.95 -36.30
C PRO A 33 -14.48 44.01 -37.56
N THR A 34 -14.64 43.03 -38.46
CA THR A 34 -13.94 42.94 -39.74
C THR A 34 -14.89 43.15 -40.92
N ASN A 35 -14.35 43.44 -42.10
CA ASN A 35 -15.11 43.63 -43.34
C ASN A 35 -14.74 42.63 -44.45
N TYR A 36 -13.96 41.61 -44.11
CA TYR A 36 -13.43 40.60 -45.03
C TYR A 36 -12.92 39.40 -44.22
N GLY A 37 -13.01 38.19 -44.81
CA GLY A 37 -12.60 36.95 -44.16
C GLY A 37 -13.78 36.14 -43.62
N SER A 38 -13.49 35.30 -42.62
CA SER A 38 -14.43 34.43 -41.93
C SER A 38 -14.39 34.64 -40.42
N VAL A 39 -15.45 34.24 -39.73
CA VAL A 39 -15.44 34.03 -38.28
C VAL A 39 -15.41 32.52 -38.02
N ARG A 40 -14.60 32.10 -37.06
CA ARG A 40 -14.64 30.74 -36.52
C ARG A 40 -15.19 30.78 -35.11
N ILE A 41 -16.17 29.94 -34.82
CA ILE A 41 -16.80 29.79 -33.50
C ILE A 41 -16.68 28.33 -33.11
N GLN A 42 -16.26 28.06 -31.88
CA GLN A 42 -16.16 26.73 -31.33
C GLN A 42 -16.97 26.64 -30.05
N ILE A 43 -17.60 25.50 -29.81
CA ILE A 43 -18.27 25.13 -28.58
C ILE A 43 -17.70 23.80 -28.08
N ARG A 44 -17.69 23.59 -26.77
CA ARG A 44 -17.38 22.33 -26.08
C ARG A 44 -18.05 22.33 -24.70
N GLU A 45 -18.16 21.18 -24.06
CA GLU A 45 -18.55 21.13 -22.64
C GLU A 45 -17.49 21.79 -21.75
N THR A 46 -17.91 22.37 -20.63
CA THR A 46 -17.01 23.00 -19.65
C THR A 46 -16.03 21.98 -19.08
N GLY A 47 -14.83 22.43 -18.68
CA GLY A 47 -13.82 21.57 -18.03
C GLY A 47 -12.94 20.76 -18.99
N GLN A 48 -13.30 20.68 -20.27
CA GLN A 48 -12.46 20.03 -21.28
C GLN A 48 -11.13 20.78 -21.48
N SER A 49 -10.05 20.05 -21.76
CA SER A 49 -8.72 20.66 -21.99
C SER A 49 -8.45 21.01 -23.46
N ALA A 50 -9.19 20.40 -24.39
CA ALA A 50 -9.03 20.57 -25.84
C ALA A 50 -10.17 21.39 -26.48
N TRP A 51 -9.90 21.97 -27.65
CA TRP A 51 -10.86 22.73 -28.48
C TRP A 51 -10.87 22.19 -29.91
N ASP A 52 -10.94 20.87 -30.02
CA ASP A 52 -11.06 20.11 -31.26
C ASP A 52 -11.99 18.91 -31.04
N SER A 53 -12.14 18.06 -32.06
CA SER A 53 -13.07 16.93 -32.06
C SER A 53 -12.78 15.85 -31.00
N SER A 54 -11.70 15.97 -30.21
CA SER A 54 -11.44 15.11 -29.07
C SER A 54 -12.19 15.53 -27.80
N ALA A 55 -12.64 16.78 -27.69
CA ALA A 55 -13.40 17.28 -26.55
C ALA A 55 -14.88 16.89 -26.64
N THR A 56 -15.48 16.52 -25.51
CA THR A 56 -16.92 16.26 -25.41
C THR A 56 -17.72 17.53 -25.72
N GLY A 57 -18.89 17.37 -26.34
CA GLY A 57 -19.71 18.50 -26.77
C GLY A 57 -19.10 19.34 -27.91
N PHE A 58 -17.96 18.95 -28.50
CA PHE A 58 -17.28 19.79 -29.49
C PHE A 58 -18.10 19.98 -30.77
N ALA A 59 -18.26 21.23 -31.18
CA ALA A 59 -18.68 21.58 -32.53
C ALA A 59 -17.97 22.87 -32.99
N GLU A 60 -17.87 23.04 -34.30
CA GLU A 60 -17.32 24.27 -34.88
C GLU A 60 -18.19 24.80 -36.01
N PHE A 61 -18.18 26.12 -36.12
CA PHE A 61 -18.79 26.86 -37.20
C PHE A 61 -17.75 27.79 -37.82
N ILE A 62 -17.69 27.80 -39.16
CA ILE A 62 -16.89 28.76 -39.92
C ILE A 62 -17.81 29.46 -40.92
N GLY A 63 -18.08 30.75 -40.66
CA GLY A 63 -19.00 31.57 -41.44
C GLY A 63 -18.30 32.75 -42.11
N ALA A 64 -18.99 33.44 -43.01
CA ALA A 64 -18.52 34.72 -43.53
C ALA A 64 -18.42 35.75 -42.40
N TYR A 65 -17.50 36.72 -42.51
CA TYR A 65 -17.26 37.73 -41.47
C TYR A 65 -18.51 38.47 -40.98
N ASP A 66 -19.54 38.61 -41.83
CA ASP A 66 -20.80 39.30 -41.58
C ASP A 66 -21.93 38.39 -41.03
N THR A 67 -21.62 37.14 -40.66
CA THR A 67 -22.56 36.23 -40.00
C THR A 67 -22.69 36.60 -38.52
N LEU A 68 -23.70 37.38 -38.14
CA LEU A 68 -23.82 37.90 -36.76
C LEU A 68 -24.42 36.91 -35.76
N THR A 69 -25.28 35.99 -36.20
CA THR A 69 -25.94 35.02 -35.32
C THR A 69 -25.88 33.62 -35.89
N MET A 70 -25.80 32.63 -35.02
CA MET A 70 -25.86 31.19 -35.34
C MET A 70 -26.32 30.39 -34.11
N GLU A 71 -26.70 29.13 -34.32
CA GLU A 71 -27.05 28.20 -33.24
C GLU A 71 -26.32 26.86 -33.38
N PHE A 72 -25.80 26.33 -32.26
CA PHE A 72 -25.33 24.96 -32.16
C PHE A 72 -26.52 24.11 -31.74
N VAL A 73 -26.96 23.21 -32.61
CA VAL A 73 -28.10 22.30 -32.37
C VAL A 73 -27.64 20.92 -31.92
N GLY A 74 -28.52 20.18 -31.23
CA GLY A 74 -28.23 18.84 -30.73
C GLY A 74 -27.15 18.86 -29.66
N ARG A 75 -27.22 19.83 -28.74
CA ARG A 75 -26.45 19.85 -27.50
C ARG A 75 -27.23 19.04 -26.45
N ALA A 76 -26.55 18.34 -25.57
CA ALA A 76 -27.23 17.68 -24.47
C ALA A 76 -27.90 18.73 -23.55
N ASP A 77 -29.11 18.43 -23.09
CA ASP A 77 -29.91 19.30 -22.23
C ASP A 77 -29.34 19.39 -20.81
N GLY A 78 -29.49 20.51 -20.11
CA GLY A 78 -28.96 20.67 -18.74
C GLY A 78 -27.44 20.53 -18.57
N GLU A 79 -26.64 20.61 -19.64
CA GLU A 79 -25.18 20.56 -19.62
C GLU A 79 -24.57 21.97 -19.76
N GLU A 80 -23.39 22.19 -19.17
CA GLU A 80 -22.66 23.46 -19.32
C GLU A 80 -21.69 23.44 -20.50
N TYR A 81 -21.79 24.45 -21.37
CA TYR A 81 -20.93 24.61 -22.53
C TYR A 81 -20.16 25.94 -22.52
N GLU A 82 -18.93 25.88 -23.02
CA GLU A 82 -18.09 27.04 -23.30
C GLU A 82 -18.03 27.34 -24.79
N VAL A 83 -18.20 28.62 -25.17
CA VAL A 83 -18.09 29.10 -26.56
C VAL A 83 -16.99 30.15 -26.69
N ARG A 84 -16.17 30.04 -27.74
CA ARG A 84 -15.20 31.08 -28.13
C ARG A 84 -15.23 31.37 -29.62
N ALA A 85 -14.85 32.58 -30.01
CA ALA A 85 -14.84 33.02 -31.39
C ALA A 85 -13.52 33.72 -31.79
N ARG A 86 -13.20 33.71 -33.09
CA ARG A 86 -12.09 34.52 -33.65
C ARG A 86 -12.33 34.87 -35.12
N THR A 87 -11.66 35.92 -35.58
CA THR A 87 -11.63 36.32 -36.99
C THR A 87 -10.50 35.62 -37.76
N GLU A 88 -10.73 35.28 -39.04
CA GLU A 88 -9.76 34.60 -39.90
C GLU A 88 -9.77 35.18 -41.32
N THR A 89 -8.59 35.25 -41.94
CA THR A 89 -8.41 35.54 -43.37
C THR A 89 -7.39 34.55 -43.94
N GLU A 90 -7.21 34.53 -45.25
CA GLU A 90 -6.15 33.75 -45.92
C GLU A 90 -4.72 34.20 -45.55
N HIS A 91 -4.56 35.29 -44.78
CA HIS A 91 -3.26 35.90 -44.46
C HIS A 91 -2.98 36.10 -42.97
N ARG A 92 -4.01 36.24 -42.14
CA ARG A 92 -3.92 36.48 -40.69
C ARG A 92 -5.10 35.84 -39.95
N THR A 93 -4.88 35.50 -38.70
CA THR A 93 -5.85 34.97 -37.75
C THR A 93 -5.83 35.87 -36.51
N GLY A 94 -7.00 36.27 -36.03
CA GLY A 94 -7.17 37.02 -34.80
C GLY A 94 -7.01 36.13 -33.56
N ALA A 95 -6.91 36.75 -32.40
CA ALA A 95 -6.97 36.06 -31.11
C ALA A 95 -8.35 35.46 -30.88
N TRP A 96 -8.40 34.39 -30.07
CA TRP A 96 -9.65 33.88 -29.54
C TRP A 96 -10.20 34.84 -28.48
N THR A 97 -11.52 34.99 -28.44
CA THR A 97 -12.21 35.56 -27.28
C THR A 97 -11.99 34.69 -26.05
N GLU A 98 -12.20 35.27 -24.86
CA GLU A 98 -12.34 34.45 -23.65
C GLU A 98 -13.56 33.52 -23.80
N PRO A 99 -13.51 32.29 -23.26
CA PRO A 99 -14.67 31.39 -23.29
C PRO A 99 -15.86 31.99 -22.53
N ALA A 100 -17.04 32.01 -23.15
CA ALA A 100 -18.30 32.33 -22.49
C ALA A 100 -19.04 31.03 -22.16
N ALA A 101 -19.55 30.91 -20.93
CA ALA A 101 -20.26 29.72 -20.47
C ALA A 101 -21.79 29.89 -20.53
N ILE A 102 -22.52 28.79 -20.77
CA ILE A 102 -23.98 28.71 -20.70
C ILE A 102 -24.42 27.28 -20.38
N ILE A 103 -25.50 27.13 -19.59
CA ILE A 103 -26.14 25.85 -19.32
C ILE A 103 -27.34 25.70 -20.27
N THR A 104 -27.44 24.58 -20.97
CA THR A 104 -28.59 24.27 -21.85
C THR A 104 -29.86 24.11 -21.04
N GLN A 105 -31.02 24.31 -21.68
CA GLN A 105 -32.30 24.11 -20.99
C GLN A 105 -32.43 22.63 -20.57
N PHE A 106 -33.05 22.36 -19.43
CA PHE A 106 -33.24 21.01 -18.93
C PHE A 106 -34.74 20.69 -18.82
N PRO A 107 -35.24 19.61 -19.45
CA PRO A 107 -36.66 19.31 -19.48
C PRO A 107 -37.16 18.86 -18.10
N SER A 108 -38.24 19.47 -17.61
CA SER A 108 -38.85 19.04 -16.36
C SER A 108 -39.59 17.71 -16.55
N PRO A 109 -39.65 16.85 -15.52
CA PRO A 109 -40.64 15.77 -15.46
C PRO A 109 -42.05 16.33 -15.71
N SER A 110 -42.99 15.51 -16.15
CA SER A 110 -44.36 15.99 -16.36
C SER A 110 -45.44 14.99 -16.02
N GLY A 111 -46.60 15.50 -15.64
CA GLY A 111 -47.77 14.68 -15.37
C GLY A 111 -47.62 13.85 -14.09
N LEU A 112 -46.88 14.36 -13.09
CA LEU A 112 -46.76 13.70 -11.80
C LEU A 112 -48.13 13.55 -11.14
N THR A 113 -48.50 12.30 -10.89
CA THR A 113 -49.75 11.92 -10.22
C THR A 113 -49.45 11.15 -8.96
N ALA A 114 -50.10 11.54 -7.86
CA ALA A 114 -50.06 10.83 -6.59
C ALA A 114 -51.40 10.10 -6.37
N THR A 115 -51.37 8.79 -6.19
CA THR A 115 -52.55 7.94 -5.98
C THR A 115 -52.42 7.17 -4.68
N VAL A 116 -53.35 7.35 -3.76
CA VAL A 116 -53.32 6.61 -2.48
C VAL A 116 -53.66 5.14 -2.74
N ALA A 117 -52.71 4.24 -2.48
CA ALA A 117 -52.89 2.80 -2.62
C ALA A 117 -53.54 2.20 -1.37
N ASP A 118 -53.04 2.57 -0.18
CA ASP A 118 -53.53 2.12 1.12
C ASP A 118 -53.25 3.17 2.22
N PRO A 119 -53.63 2.93 3.50
CA PRO A 119 -53.40 3.87 4.59
C PRO A 119 -51.94 4.29 4.82
N THR A 120 -50.97 3.56 4.27
CA THR A 120 -49.54 3.76 4.48
C THR A 120 -48.74 3.95 3.20
N THR A 121 -49.37 3.96 2.03
CA THR A 121 -48.67 3.97 0.74
C THR A 121 -49.37 4.87 -0.28
N VAL A 122 -48.57 5.67 -0.98
CA VAL A 122 -48.98 6.49 -2.13
C VAL A 122 -48.13 6.10 -3.34
N GLU A 123 -48.79 5.73 -4.44
CA GLU A 123 -48.17 5.46 -5.73
C GLU A 123 -47.97 6.78 -6.49
N LEU A 124 -46.73 7.05 -6.88
CA LEU A 124 -46.34 8.18 -7.73
C LEU A 124 -46.05 7.68 -9.14
N VAL A 125 -46.60 8.36 -10.14
CA VAL A 125 -46.31 8.09 -11.56
C VAL A 125 -46.13 9.42 -12.28
N TRP A 126 -45.07 9.54 -13.08
CA TRP A 126 -44.78 10.70 -13.92
C TRP A 126 -44.27 10.28 -15.30
N THR A 127 -44.18 11.24 -16.21
CA THR A 127 -43.54 11.11 -17.51
C THR A 127 -42.15 11.71 -17.41
N ASP A 128 -41.17 10.90 -17.77
CA ASP A 128 -39.80 11.37 -17.97
C ASP A 128 -39.69 12.07 -19.33
N ASN A 129 -39.08 13.25 -19.32
CA ASN A 129 -38.84 14.07 -20.49
C ASN A 129 -37.34 14.34 -20.70
N ALA A 130 -36.48 13.99 -19.75
CA ALA A 130 -35.03 14.09 -19.88
C ALA A 130 -34.50 12.77 -20.47
N ASP A 131 -33.38 12.85 -21.18
CA ASP A 131 -32.69 11.68 -21.73
C ASP A 131 -31.21 11.61 -21.32
N ASN A 132 -30.79 12.52 -20.44
CA ASN A 132 -29.43 12.66 -19.94
C ASN A 132 -29.37 13.11 -18.47
N GLU A 133 -30.43 12.91 -17.71
CA GLU A 133 -30.44 13.14 -16.27
C GLU A 133 -29.54 12.16 -15.51
N ASP A 134 -28.93 12.62 -14.44
CA ASP A 134 -28.20 11.75 -13.48
C ASP A 134 -29.16 10.98 -12.57
N GLY A 135 -30.41 11.47 -12.45
CA GLY A 135 -31.49 10.79 -11.76
C GLY A 135 -32.66 11.69 -11.37
N PHE A 136 -33.47 11.20 -10.44
CA PHE A 136 -34.63 11.91 -9.89
C PHE A 136 -34.58 12.03 -8.38
N ILE A 137 -34.86 13.22 -7.87
CA ILE A 137 -35.10 13.47 -6.45
C ILE A 137 -36.62 13.48 -6.22
N VAL A 138 -37.09 12.61 -5.32
CA VAL A 138 -38.49 12.60 -4.87
C VAL A 138 -38.56 13.26 -3.51
N GLU A 139 -39.39 14.28 -3.40
CA GLU A 139 -39.63 15.00 -2.16
C GLU A 139 -41.11 14.92 -1.77
N GLU A 140 -41.37 14.95 -0.47
CA GLU A 140 -42.70 15.10 0.07
C GLU A 140 -42.78 16.28 1.05
N ARG A 141 -43.96 16.87 1.17
CA ARG A 141 -44.30 17.75 2.28
C ARG A 141 -45.66 17.40 2.83
N ARG A 142 -45.82 17.54 4.14
CA ARG A 142 -47.02 17.12 4.86
C ARG A 142 -47.78 18.33 5.36
N ALA A 143 -49.12 18.26 5.32
CA ALA A 143 -49.97 19.29 5.88
C ALA A 143 -50.30 19.02 7.35
N TYR A 144 -50.14 20.05 8.17
CA TYR A 144 -50.45 20.10 9.60
C TYR A 144 -51.42 21.25 9.86
N GLU A 145 -52.55 20.96 10.51
CA GLU A 145 -53.62 21.95 10.80
C GLU A 145 -54.12 22.75 9.58
N GLY A 146 -53.88 22.25 8.36
CA GLY A 146 -54.24 22.90 7.10
C GLY A 146 -53.11 23.64 6.39
N GLU A 147 -51.89 23.67 6.93
CA GLU A 147 -50.70 24.30 6.33
C GLU A 147 -49.61 23.27 6.04
N PHE A 148 -48.89 23.39 4.92
CA PHE A 148 -47.80 22.46 4.57
C PHE A 148 -46.47 22.84 5.26
N GLY A 149 -45.76 21.84 5.76
CA GLY A 149 -44.37 21.97 6.21
C GLY A 149 -43.37 22.13 5.06
N PRO A 150 -42.06 22.14 5.36
CA PRO A 150 -41.01 22.16 4.34
C PRO A 150 -41.02 20.89 3.49
N TRP A 151 -40.41 20.98 2.29
CA TRP A 151 -40.13 19.82 1.46
C TRP A 151 -39.06 18.96 2.11
N ARG A 152 -39.20 17.65 1.99
CA ARG A 152 -38.26 16.66 2.48
C ARG A 152 -38.01 15.63 1.39
N GLN A 153 -36.75 15.44 1.01
CA GLN A 153 -36.34 14.34 0.14
C GLN A 153 -36.61 13.00 0.82
N ILE A 154 -37.25 12.10 0.08
CA ILE A 154 -37.58 10.75 0.53
C ILE A 154 -36.92 9.67 -0.32
N ALA A 155 -36.45 10.00 -1.51
CA ALA A 155 -35.67 9.11 -2.34
C ALA A 155 -34.84 9.89 -3.38
N THR A 156 -33.68 9.31 -3.72
CA THR A 156 -32.98 9.57 -4.99
C THR A 156 -33.11 8.32 -5.83
N LEU A 157 -33.56 8.47 -7.06
CA LEU A 157 -33.86 7.39 -7.98
C LEU A 157 -32.90 7.44 -9.17
N PRO A 158 -32.54 6.28 -9.75
CA PRO A 158 -31.69 6.24 -10.94
C PRO A 158 -32.38 6.92 -12.15
N PRO A 159 -31.62 7.23 -13.22
CA PRO A 159 -32.16 7.72 -14.49
C PRO A 159 -33.27 6.84 -15.06
N ASP A 160 -34.07 7.37 -15.99
CA ASP A 160 -35.20 6.72 -16.66
C ASP A 160 -36.35 6.27 -15.72
N THR A 161 -36.36 6.70 -14.45
CA THR A 161 -37.38 6.27 -13.49
C THR A 161 -38.68 7.05 -13.70
N THR A 162 -39.80 6.35 -13.81
CA THR A 162 -41.13 6.95 -14.09
C THR A 162 -42.21 6.65 -13.04
N ALA A 163 -41.87 5.89 -12.00
CA ALA A 163 -42.79 5.56 -10.92
C ALA A 163 -42.06 5.29 -9.60
N PHE A 164 -42.74 5.59 -8.49
CA PHE A 164 -42.21 5.38 -7.13
C PHE A 164 -43.34 5.11 -6.13
N GLU A 165 -43.14 4.15 -5.22
CA GLU A 165 -44.06 3.92 -4.10
C GLU A 165 -43.56 4.65 -2.86
N ALA A 166 -44.26 5.73 -2.48
CA ALA A 166 -43.93 6.52 -1.31
C ALA A 166 -44.62 5.98 -0.06
N GLY A 167 -43.84 5.71 0.98
CA GLY A 167 -44.37 5.45 2.32
C GLY A 167 -44.99 6.72 2.91
N ALA A 168 -46.25 6.64 3.34
CA ALA A 168 -47.00 7.74 3.91
C ALA A 168 -47.54 7.40 5.31
N SER A 169 -47.67 8.38 6.17
CA SER A 169 -48.35 8.19 7.45
C SER A 169 -49.87 8.07 7.22
N PRO A 170 -50.60 7.20 7.95
CA PRO A 170 -52.06 7.17 7.92
C PRO A 170 -52.68 8.50 8.36
N ASP A 171 -53.88 8.80 7.85
CA ASP A 171 -54.65 10.02 8.17
C ASP A 171 -53.85 11.32 7.94
N THR A 172 -52.97 11.33 6.94
CA THR A 172 -52.06 12.44 6.65
C THR A 172 -52.31 12.99 5.26
N THR A 173 -52.32 14.33 5.13
CA THR A 173 -52.36 15.00 3.84
C THR A 173 -50.94 15.32 3.40
N VAL A 174 -50.56 14.87 2.21
CA VAL A 174 -49.20 14.94 1.67
C VAL A 174 -49.22 15.49 0.25
N GLU A 175 -48.15 16.19 -0.12
CA GLU A 175 -47.88 16.65 -1.48
C GLU A 175 -46.49 16.14 -1.89
N TYR A 176 -46.34 15.80 -3.18
CA TYR A 176 -45.10 15.22 -3.71
C TYR A 176 -44.55 16.09 -4.83
N ARG A 177 -43.22 16.17 -4.89
CA ARG A 177 -42.47 16.82 -5.97
C ARG A 177 -41.43 15.85 -6.48
N VAL A 178 -41.29 15.77 -7.80
CA VAL A 178 -40.24 15.00 -8.47
C VAL A 178 -39.38 15.97 -9.26
N THR A 179 -38.08 15.91 -9.05
CA THR A 179 -37.08 16.79 -9.64
C THR A 179 -36.08 15.95 -10.42
N ALA A 180 -36.02 16.07 -11.74
CA ALA A 180 -34.90 15.55 -12.51
C ALA A 180 -33.69 16.47 -12.28
N PHE A 181 -32.48 15.93 -12.32
CA PHE A 181 -31.25 16.73 -12.18
C PHE A 181 -30.08 16.17 -13.00
N THR A 182 -29.14 17.06 -13.32
CA THR A 182 -27.76 16.79 -13.73
C THR A 182 -26.81 17.46 -12.73
N GLU A 183 -25.50 17.31 -12.90
CA GLU A 183 -24.51 18.08 -12.14
C GLU A 183 -24.61 19.61 -12.32
N HIS A 184 -25.26 20.08 -13.40
CA HIS A 184 -25.34 21.50 -13.75
C HIS A 184 -26.76 22.11 -13.67
N SER A 185 -27.82 21.30 -13.72
CA SER A 185 -29.20 21.80 -13.79
C SER A 185 -30.21 20.90 -13.09
N ALA A 186 -31.38 21.45 -12.75
CA ALA A 186 -32.48 20.68 -12.15
C ALA A 186 -33.85 21.29 -12.49
N ALA A 187 -34.84 20.42 -12.71
CA ALA A 187 -36.20 20.82 -13.08
C ALA A 187 -37.25 19.91 -12.44
N SER A 188 -38.37 20.48 -11.96
CA SER A 188 -39.33 19.76 -11.11
C SER A 188 -40.78 19.85 -11.56
N ASP A 189 -41.56 18.81 -11.22
CA ASP A 189 -43.03 18.77 -11.30
C ASP A 189 -43.62 18.43 -9.92
N THR A 190 -44.77 19.00 -9.59
CA THR A 190 -45.42 18.86 -8.27
C THR A 190 -46.83 18.30 -8.44
N ALA A 191 -47.11 17.19 -7.77
CA ALA A 191 -48.44 16.60 -7.71
C ALA A 191 -49.38 17.42 -6.81
N GLY A 192 -50.68 17.31 -7.05
CA GLY A 192 -51.68 17.80 -6.11
C GLY A 192 -51.69 17.00 -4.80
N ALA A 193 -52.10 17.65 -3.71
CA ALA A 193 -52.16 17.02 -2.39
C ALA A 193 -53.15 15.84 -2.32
N VAL A 194 -52.76 14.77 -1.65
CA VAL A 194 -53.58 13.57 -1.38
C VAL A 194 -53.66 13.29 0.12
N THR A 195 -54.75 12.66 0.57
CA THR A 195 -54.96 12.31 1.99
C THR A 195 -55.09 10.80 2.14
N THR A 196 -54.21 10.19 2.95
CA THR A 196 -54.26 8.76 3.27
C THR A 196 -55.39 8.42 4.25
N PRO A 197 -56.07 7.27 4.11
CA PRO A 197 -57.08 6.83 5.07
C PRO A 197 -56.50 6.56 6.48
N ALA A 198 -57.33 6.73 7.51
CA ALA A 198 -56.97 6.34 8.87
C ALA A 198 -57.02 4.80 9.06
N LEU A 199 -56.07 4.23 9.80
CA LEU A 199 -56.01 2.79 10.14
C LEU A 199 -57.03 2.32 11.20
N GLY A 200 -57.88 3.21 11.71
CA GLY A 200 -58.81 2.89 12.80
C GLY A 200 -58.14 2.56 14.14
N LEU A 201 -56.81 2.67 14.21
CA LEU A 201 -56.03 2.70 15.43
C LEU A 201 -56.01 4.15 15.95
N LYS A 202 -56.14 4.35 17.27
CA LYS A 202 -55.87 5.67 17.84
C LYS A 202 -54.39 6.01 17.55
N PRO A 203 -54.08 7.13 16.87
CA PRO A 203 -52.69 7.54 16.67
C PRO A 203 -51.99 7.58 18.02
N ARG A 204 -50.77 7.04 18.12
CA ARG A 204 -49.83 7.52 19.15
C ARG A 204 -49.57 8.98 18.77
N GLY A 205 -50.17 9.91 19.49
CA GLY A 205 -50.21 11.33 19.14
C GLY A 205 -48.86 12.03 19.36
N VAL A 206 -47.80 11.54 18.71
CA VAL A 206 -46.53 12.25 18.63
C VAL A 206 -46.82 13.50 17.80
N GLN A 207 -46.71 14.68 18.42
CA GLN A 207 -46.94 15.95 17.74
C GLN A 207 -45.85 16.15 16.69
N ALA A 208 -46.24 16.60 15.49
CA ALA A 208 -45.32 16.85 14.39
C ALA A 208 -44.48 18.13 14.57
N SER A 209 -44.75 18.91 15.61
CA SER A 209 -44.01 20.10 15.99
C SER A 209 -43.89 20.16 17.52
N GLY A 210 -42.74 20.61 18.01
CA GLY A 210 -42.42 20.73 19.42
C GLY A 210 -41.91 19.43 20.04
N TRP A 211 -41.79 19.45 21.36
CA TRP A 211 -41.26 18.34 22.14
C TRP A 211 -42.37 17.35 22.50
N HIS A 212 -42.12 16.07 22.27
CA HIS A 212 -42.96 14.97 22.77
C HIS A 212 -42.09 14.00 23.58
N VAL A 213 -42.56 13.59 24.75
CA VAL A 213 -41.79 12.76 25.68
C VAL A 213 -42.70 11.67 26.23
N GLU A 214 -42.20 10.44 26.26
CA GLU A 214 -42.85 9.31 26.89
C GLU A 214 -41.90 8.66 27.89
N VAL A 215 -42.33 8.50 29.13
CA VAL A 215 -41.62 7.72 30.15
C VAL A 215 -42.47 6.50 30.48
N GLU A 216 -41.91 5.30 30.37
CA GLU A 216 -42.60 4.08 30.74
C GLU A 216 -42.84 4.03 32.25
N ARG A 217 -44.03 3.56 32.63
CA ARG A 217 -44.40 3.52 34.04
C ARG A 217 -43.72 2.34 34.72
N PRO A 218 -43.25 2.52 35.98
CA PRO A 218 -42.67 1.42 36.75
C PRO A 218 -43.63 0.25 36.97
N ASP A 219 -44.94 0.50 36.94
CA ASP A 219 -46.00 -0.50 37.10
C ASP A 219 -46.34 -1.26 35.80
N GLY A 220 -45.71 -0.92 34.68
CA GLY A 220 -45.97 -1.51 33.37
C GLY A 220 -47.34 -1.15 32.77
N ALA A 221 -48.08 -0.20 33.36
CA ALA A 221 -49.42 0.20 32.91
C ALA A 221 -49.41 1.14 31.69
N GLY A 222 -48.33 1.16 30.91
CA GLY A 222 -48.13 1.99 29.73
C GLY A 222 -47.13 3.11 29.96
N VAL A 223 -47.34 4.26 29.30
CA VAL A 223 -46.45 5.43 29.36
C VAL A 223 -47.09 6.60 30.11
N VAL A 224 -46.26 7.53 30.56
CA VAL A 224 -46.63 8.88 30.98
C VAL A 224 -46.02 9.87 30.03
N GLU A 225 -46.85 10.80 29.57
CA GLU A 225 -46.45 11.99 28.84
C GLU A 225 -46.34 13.15 29.86
N PRO A 226 -45.12 13.56 30.27
CA PRO A 226 -44.96 14.70 31.13
C PRO A 226 -45.44 15.98 30.45
N THR A 227 -46.02 16.89 31.22
CA THR A 227 -46.24 18.26 30.73
C THR A 227 -44.89 18.95 30.65
N ILE A 228 -44.47 19.28 29.43
CA ILE A 228 -43.21 19.96 29.15
C ILE A 228 -43.41 21.46 29.38
N LEU A 229 -42.55 22.07 30.20
CA LEU A 229 -42.44 23.52 30.31
C LEU A 229 -41.59 24.05 29.15
N ALA A 230 -41.59 25.37 28.92
CA ALA A 230 -40.63 25.97 27.98
C ALA A 230 -39.18 25.60 28.38
N ASP A 231 -38.24 25.70 27.44
CA ASP A 231 -36.79 25.58 27.68
C ASP A 231 -36.21 24.14 27.79
N VAL A 232 -36.72 23.18 27.01
CA VAL A 232 -36.03 21.88 26.85
C VAL A 232 -34.65 22.10 26.25
N THR A 233 -33.62 21.54 26.90
CA THR A 233 -32.24 21.59 26.44
C THR A 233 -31.83 20.22 25.96
N ALA A 234 -31.52 20.07 24.67
CA ALA A 234 -30.91 18.86 24.13
C ALA A 234 -29.42 19.07 23.92
N SER A 235 -28.63 18.07 24.29
CA SER A 235 -27.18 18.04 24.13
C SER A 235 -26.83 16.79 23.33
N PRO A 236 -26.95 16.83 21.99
CA PRO A 236 -26.27 15.85 21.15
C PRO A 236 -24.77 16.01 21.35
N ARG A 237 -24.02 14.90 21.29
CA ARG A 237 -22.57 14.90 21.58
C ARG A 237 -21.81 14.18 20.50
N LEU A 238 -20.66 14.75 20.14
CA LEU A 238 -19.63 14.04 19.38
C LEU A 238 -18.68 13.38 20.37
N ASN A 239 -18.31 12.14 20.11
CA ASN A 239 -17.49 11.35 21.02
C ASN A 239 -18.08 11.22 22.45
N GLY A 240 -19.41 11.26 22.56
CA GLY A 240 -20.12 11.20 23.82
C GLY A 240 -21.57 10.75 23.70
N LYS A 241 -22.17 10.41 24.84
CA LYS A 241 -23.59 10.00 24.89
C LYS A 241 -24.54 11.19 24.82
N PRO A 242 -25.64 11.11 24.04
CA PRO A 242 -26.63 12.17 23.96
C PRO A 242 -27.41 12.30 25.28
N GLU A 243 -27.72 13.54 25.66
CA GLU A 243 -28.49 13.89 26.85
C GLU A 243 -29.60 14.89 26.49
N VAL A 244 -30.78 14.77 27.11
CA VAL A 244 -31.84 15.76 27.01
C VAL A 244 -32.34 16.10 28.41
N ARG A 245 -32.52 17.39 28.68
CA ARG A 245 -33.08 17.93 29.92
C ARG A 245 -34.44 18.52 29.64
N ILE A 246 -35.48 17.93 30.23
CA ILE A 246 -36.87 18.33 30.02
C ILE A 246 -37.42 18.94 31.31
N PRO A 247 -37.61 20.27 31.36
CA PRO A 247 -38.30 20.93 32.46
C PRO A 247 -39.78 20.51 32.52
N VAL A 248 -40.23 20.04 33.67
CA VAL A 248 -41.61 19.62 33.93
C VAL A 248 -42.14 20.23 35.24
N PRO A 249 -43.46 20.43 35.40
CA PRO A 249 -44.03 20.83 36.67
C PRO A 249 -43.60 19.89 37.79
N ARG A 250 -43.27 20.46 38.95
CA ARG A 250 -42.87 19.69 40.12
C ARG A 250 -43.96 18.68 40.50
N ALA A 251 -43.58 17.41 40.56
CA ALA A 251 -44.40 16.33 41.08
C ALA A 251 -43.48 15.32 41.79
N ASP A 252 -43.90 14.85 42.98
CA ASP A 252 -43.06 13.99 43.83
C ASP A 252 -42.66 12.68 43.12
N LYS A 253 -43.55 12.15 42.26
CA LYS A 253 -43.29 10.93 41.47
C LYS A 253 -41.99 10.96 40.67
N TRP A 254 -41.56 12.13 40.19
CA TRP A 254 -40.35 12.24 39.37
C TRP A 254 -39.07 12.11 40.19
N LEU A 255 -39.17 12.19 41.51
CA LEU A 255 -38.06 12.07 42.46
C LEU A 255 -38.07 10.71 43.18
N ASP A 256 -39.01 9.83 42.82
CA ASP A 256 -39.11 8.48 43.39
C ASP A 256 -38.17 7.54 42.63
N GLU A 257 -37.38 6.75 43.36
CA GLU A 257 -36.40 5.77 42.81
C GLU A 257 -37.04 4.76 41.83
N GLU A 258 -38.34 4.48 41.95
CA GLU A 258 -39.05 3.57 41.04
C GLU A 258 -39.12 4.12 39.61
N TRP A 259 -39.16 5.45 39.45
CA TRP A 259 -39.20 6.12 38.16
C TRP A 259 -37.81 6.31 37.58
N GLU A 260 -36.76 6.39 38.40
CA GLU A 260 -35.40 6.37 37.90
C GLU A 260 -35.20 5.15 37.01
N ARG A 261 -34.37 5.30 35.98
CA ARG A 261 -33.93 4.22 35.08
C ARG A 261 -35.02 3.63 34.18
N GLN A 262 -36.24 4.16 34.18
CA GLN A 262 -37.31 3.71 33.29
C GLN A 262 -37.02 4.07 31.83
N PRO A 263 -37.50 3.25 30.87
CA PRO A 263 -37.42 3.59 29.44
C PRO A 263 -38.04 4.95 29.15
N MET A 264 -37.29 5.79 28.46
CA MET A 264 -37.70 7.14 28.07
C MET A 264 -37.53 7.30 26.57
N ARG A 265 -38.51 7.91 25.92
CA ARG A 265 -38.50 8.19 24.50
C ARG A 265 -38.80 9.65 24.30
N VAL A 266 -37.98 10.31 23.48
CA VAL A 266 -38.06 11.75 23.23
C VAL A 266 -38.13 11.98 21.75
N TRP A 267 -39.03 12.87 21.33
CA TRP A 267 -39.15 13.35 19.97
C TRP A 267 -39.10 14.87 19.95
N ARG A 268 -38.56 15.41 18.86
CA ARG A 268 -38.61 16.83 18.52
C ARG A 268 -39.11 16.93 17.09
N ASP A 269 -40.19 17.68 16.88
CA ASP A 269 -40.77 17.93 15.55
C ASP A 269 -41.06 16.63 14.77
N GLY A 270 -41.55 15.61 15.49
CA GLY A 270 -41.88 14.29 14.93
C GLY A 270 -40.70 13.33 14.75
N GLU A 271 -39.46 13.80 14.86
CA GLU A 271 -38.26 12.95 14.78
C GLU A 271 -37.90 12.38 16.14
N ARG A 272 -37.52 11.10 16.18
CA ARG A 272 -37.13 10.43 17.42
C ARG A 272 -35.67 10.72 17.74
N LEU A 273 -35.40 11.21 18.94
CA LEU A 273 -34.04 11.37 19.43
C LEU A 273 -33.49 10.04 19.98
N PRO A 274 -32.16 9.85 19.97
CA PRO A 274 -31.49 8.64 20.48
C PRO A 274 -31.48 8.53 22.01
N ILE A 275 -32.57 8.94 22.68
CA ILE A 275 -32.74 8.85 24.13
C ILE A 275 -33.48 7.54 24.47
N GLU A 276 -32.93 6.79 25.41
CA GLU A 276 -33.45 5.46 25.78
C GLU A 276 -33.95 5.40 27.22
N ARG A 277 -33.40 6.23 28.11
CA ARG A 277 -33.60 6.07 29.55
C ARG A 277 -33.76 7.40 30.27
N PHE A 278 -34.70 7.45 31.20
CA PHE A 278 -34.79 8.51 32.20
C PHE A 278 -33.80 8.17 33.32
N ASP A 279 -32.73 8.95 33.43
CA ASP A 279 -31.58 8.57 34.26
C ASP A 279 -31.53 9.34 35.59
N ASP A 280 -31.84 10.64 35.57
CA ASP A 280 -31.76 11.52 36.75
C ASP A 280 -32.86 12.60 36.75
N ALA A 281 -33.21 13.13 37.92
CA ALA A 281 -34.14 14.23 38.08
C ALA A 281 -33.60 15.31 39.03
N ARG A 282 -33.62 16.56 38.58
CA ARG A 282 -33.11 17.69 39.37
C ARG A 282 -34.21 18.70 39.68
N ILE A 283 -34.29 19.16 40.92
CA ILE A 283 -35.14 20.30 41.28
C ILE A 283 -34.40 21.59 40.92
N VAL A 284 -35.05 22.44 40.11
CA VAL A 284 -34.52 23.76 39.72
C VAL A 284 -35.47 24.85 40.16
N ARG A 285 -34.90 25.94 40.67
CA ARG A 285 -35.66 27.11 41.12
C ARG A 285 -35.76 28.11 39.97
N GLY A 286 -36.95 28.29 39.42
CA GLY A 286 -37.22 29.26 38.35
C GLY A 286 -37.99 30.50 38.83
N ASP A 287 -38.00 31.54 38.01
CA ASP A 287 -38.73 32.79 38.28
C ASP A 287 -40.27 32.60 38.36
N GLY A 288 -40.78 31.49 37.81
CA GLY A 288 -42.18 31.07 37.88
C GLY A 288 -42.52 30.03 38.96
N GLY A 289 -41.55 29.62 39.80
CA GLY A 289 -41.69 28.55 40.80
C GLY A 289 -40.66 27.42 40.62
N ASP A 290 -40.61 26.50 41.59
CA ASP A 290 -39.74 25.30 41.50
C ASP A 290 -40.30 24.33 40.44
N TYR A 291 -39.44 23.84 39.55
CA TYR A 291 -39.75 22.79 38.59
C TYR A 291 -38.76 21.62 38.73
N VAL A 292 -39.04 20.52 38.03
CA VAL A 292 -38.13 19.35 37.97
C VAL A 292 -37.61 19.25 36.54
N GLU A 293 -36.30 19.09 36.35
CA GLU A 293 -35.70 18.69 35.08
C GLU A 293 -35.57 17.17 35.05
N LEU A 294 -36.21 16.54 34.08
CA LEU A 294 -35.98 15.13 33.76
C LEU A 294 -34.78 15.02 32.84
N VAL A 295 -33.78 14.24 33.22
CA VAL A 295 -32.56 14.01 32.44
C VAL A 295 -32.70 12.66 31.73
N GLY A 296 -32.94 12.71 30.43
CA GLY A 296 -32.90 11.56 29.54
C GLY A 296 -31.50 11.34 28.98
N ARG A 297 -31.02 10.09 28.96
CA ARG A 297 -29.75 9.72 28.34
C ARG A 297 -29.93 8.63 27.28
N GLY A 298 -29.12 8.70 26.24
CA GLY A 298 -28.97 7.66 25.22
C GLY A 298 -27.62 6.96 25.29
N GLY A 299 -27.42 5.97 24.42
CA GLY A 299 -26.17 5.20 24.33
C GLY A 299 -25.88 4.41 25.60
N THR A 300 -26.93 3.91 26.27
CA THR A 300 -26.79 3.30 27.60
C THR A 300 -25.92 2.04 27.61
N ALA A 301 -25.86 1.29 26.49
CA ALA A 301 -24.99 0.13 26.34
C ALA A 301 -23.49 0.49 26.33
N LEU A 302 -23.12 1.74 26.01
CA LEU A 302 -21.73 2.20 26.02
C LEU A 302 -21.11 2.24 27.43
N ASN A 303 -21.93 2.15 28.49
CA ASN A 303 -21.46 2.04 29.86
C ASN A 303 -20.98 0.62 30.23
N ALA A 304 -21.24 -0.38 29.37
CA ALA A 304 -20.80 -1.74 29.61
C ALA A 304 -19.27 -1.80 29.59
N ARG A 305 -18.70 -2.66 30.44
CA ARG A 305 -17.26 -2.92 30.49
C ARG A 305 -16.86 -3.77 29.28
N TYR A 306 -15.84 -3.35 28.55
CA TYR A 306 -15.21 -4.12 27.49
C TYR A 306 -13.86 -4.66 27.98
N GLN A 307 -13.63 -5.96 27.78
CA GLN A 307 -12.38 -6.59 28.15
C GLN A 307 -11.85 -7.41 26.99
N ASP A 308 -10.65 -7.07 26.53
CA ASP A 308 -10.00 -7.79 25.44
C ASP A 308 -8.49 -7.58 25.44
N GLU A 309 -7.75 -8.51 24.85
CA GLU A 309 -6.31 -8.37 24.60
C GLU A 309 -6.09 -8.28 23.11
N VAL A 310 -5.86 -7.05 22.63
CA VAL A 310 -5.69 -6.77 21.21
C VAL A 310 -4.20 -6.77 20.89
N ARG A 311 -3.83 -7.50 19.84
CA ARG A 311 -2.47 -7.51 19.30
C ARG A 311 -2.53 -7.27 17.80
N ASP A 312 -1.76 -6.29 17.37
CA ASP A 312 -1.65 -5.87 15.97
C ASP A 312 -2.97 -5.85 15.19
N GLN A 313 -3.87 -4.95 15.59
CA GLN A 313 -5.14 -4.75 14.90
C GLN A 313 -5.33 -3.27 14.57
N SER A 314 -5.94 -2.97 13.42
CA SER A 314 -6.25 -1.58 13.07
C SER A 314 -7.23 -0.98 14.10
N ALA A 315 -7.08 0.31 14.43
CA ALA A 315 -8.01 1.00 15.32
C ALA A 315 -9.47 0.92 14.82
N HIS A 316 -9.68 0.94 13.50
CA HIS A 316 -11.01 0.79 12.91
C HIS A 316 -11.62 -0.57 13.22
N ASP A 317 -10.85 -1.66 13.13
CA ASP A 317 -11.35 -2.99 13.47
C ASP A 317 -11.59 -3.14 14.98
N VAL A 318 -10.70 -2.58 15.82
CA VAL A 318 -10.94 -2.54 17.27
C VAL A 318 -12.24 -1.79 17.60
N MET A 319 -12.52 -0.66 16.93
CA MET A 319 -13.78 0.05 17.09
C MET A 319 -14.98 -0.79 16.67
N ARG A 320 -14.87 -1.58 15.60
CA ARG A 320 -15.93 -2.53 15.18
C ARG A 320 -16.19 -3.59 16.24
N ASP A 321 -15.14 -4.19 16.81
CA ASP A 321 -15.27 -5.22 17.84
C ASP A 321 -15.90 -4.67 19.13
N VAL A 322 -15.44 -3.50 19.56
CA VAL A 322 -15.96 -2.77 20.72
C VAL A 322 -17.44 -2.41 20.52
N LEU A 323 -17.83 -1.94 19.33
CA LEU A 323 -19.21 -1.60 19.01
C LEU A 323 -20.10 -2.83 18.87
N ALA A 324 -19.59 -3.94 18.33
CA ALA A 324 -20.33 -5.20 18.25
C ALA A 324 -20.74 -5.71 19.64
N ALA A 325 -19.94 -5.45 20.68
CA ALA A 325 -20.27 -5.81 22.06
C ALA A 325 -21.46 -5.00 22.65
N THR A 326 -21.82 -3.85 22.06
CA THR A 326 -22.97 -3.03 22.52
C THR A 326 -24.32 -3.63 22.15
N GLY A 327 -24.38 -4.39 21.06
CA GLY A 327 -25.64 -4.85 20.44
C GLY A 327 -26.42 -3.77 19.69
N TYR A 328 -25.91 -2.54 19.58
CA TYR A 328 -26.49 -1.52 18.71
C TYR A 328 -26.16 -1.78 17.24
N ALA A 329 -27.00 -1.26 16.34
CA ALA A 329 -26.59 -1.12 14.95
C ALA A 329 -25.39 -0.16 14.90
N TYR A 330 -24.41 -0.44 14.03
CA TYR A 330 -23.27 0.46 13.92
C TYR A 330 -22.74 0.52 12.50
N THR A 331 -21.99 1.59 12.22
CA THR A 331 -21.24 1.78 10.99
C THR A 331 -19.90 2.38 11.38
N VAL A 332 -18.81 1.71 10.99
CA VAL A 332 -17.45 2.24 11.07
C VAL A 332 -16.96 2.33 9.65
N ASP A 333 -16.86 3.54 9.13
CA ASP A 333 -16.39 3.76 7.77
C ASP A 333 -14.98 3.19 7.58
N PRO A 334 -14.64 2.71 6.37
CA PRO A 334 -13.31 2.17 6.11
C PRO A 334 -12.25 3.24 6.34
N ALA A 335 -11.09 2.89 6.88
CA ALA A 335 -10.00 3.84 6.96
C ALA A 335 -9.56 4.23 5.53
N PRO A 336 -9.17 5.49 5.27
CA PRO A 336 -8.55 5.84 3.99
C PRO A 336 -7.26 5.04 3.81
N ALA A 337 -6.91 4.74 2.57
CA ALA A 337 -5.62 4.18 2.20
C ALA A 337 -5.00 5.09 1.15
N ASP A 338 -3.73 5.41 1.33
CA ASP A 338 -2.94 6.14 0.35
C ASP A 338 -2.22 5.11 -0.52
N ALA A 339 -2.55 5.08 -1.81
CA ALA A 339 -2.01 4.10 -2.73
C ALA A 339 -0.60 4.48 -3.19
N GLY A 340 0.27 3.48 -3.33
CA GLY A 340 1.61 3.66 -3.91
C GLY A 340 2.58 4.51 -3.06
N GLU A 341 2.49 4.45 -1.73
CA GLU A 341 3.48 5.08 -0.85
C GLU A 341 4.83 4.36 -1.02
N LEU A 342 5.89 5.11 -1.28
CA LEU A 342 7.23 4.53 -1.47
C LEU A 342 7.79 4.08 -0.11
N PHE A 343 8.01 2.77 0.06
CA PHE A 343 8.79 2.25 1.19
C PHE A 343 10.28 2.55 0.99
N GLY A 344 10.78 2.31 -0.22
CA GLY A 344 12.17 2.56 -0.59
C GLY A 344 12.59 1.76 -1.82
N THR A 345 13.83 2.00 -2.25
CA THR A 345 14.49 1.24 -3.31
C THR A 345 15.73 0.57 -2.73
N LEU A 346 15.83 -0.74 -2.89
CA LEU A 346 17.01 -1.51 -2.50
C LEU A 346 17.94 -1.60 -3.72
N PHE A 347 19.21 -1.21 -3.57
CA PHE A 347 20.19 -1.24 -4.67
C PHE A 347 21.65 -1.42 -4.21
N GLU A 348 21.94 -1.44 -2.90
CA GLU A 348 23.27 -1.67 -2.36
C GLU A 348 23.37 -2.97 -1.53
N PRO A 349 24.56 -3.58 -1.39
CA PRO A 349 24.75 -4.80 -0.59
C PRO A 349 24.19 -4.74 0.83
N ALA A 350 24.30 -3.58 1.49
CA ALA A 350 23.76 -3.37 2.82
C ALA A 350 22.22 -3.43 2.84
N ASP A 351 21.55 -2.90 1.81
CA ASP A 351 20.10 -2.93 1.69
C ASP A 351 19.61 -4.37 1.59
N TRP A 352 20.20 -5.17 0.71
CA TRP A 352 19.82 -6.58 0.53
C TRP A 352 19.97 -7.39 1.81
N ARG A 353 21.08 -7.20 2.54
CA ARG A 353 21.35 -7.88 3.82
C ARG A 353 20.39 -7.49 4.94
N ASN A 354 20.00 -6.21 4.99
CA ASN A 354 19.14 -5.71 6.07
C ASN A 354 17.72 -6.30 6.03
N TYR A 355 17.29 -6.80 4.88
CA TYR A 355 15.92 -7.30 4.68
C TYR A 355 15.83 -8.79 4.37
N THR A 356 16.95 -9.53 4.34
CA THR A 356 16.97 -10.98 4.02
C THR A 356 17.64 -11.79 5.13
N ASP A 357 17.31 -13.08 5.23
CA ASP A 357 17.93 -14.04 6.15
C ASP A 357 18.91 -14.99 5.43
N ILE A 358 19.63 -14.50 4.41
CA ILE A 358 20.57 -15.31 3.61
C ILE A 358 21.83 -15.66 4.42
N ASN A 359 22.26 -16.91 4.33
CA ASN A 359 23.55 -17.37 4.83
C ASN A 359 24.60 -17.40 3.71
N ASP A 360 25.40 -16.34 3.61
CA ASP A 360 26.45 -16.16 2.59
C ASP A 360 27.45 -17.33 2.45
N LEU A 361 27.56 -18.20 3.47
CA LEU A 361 28.43 -19.38 3.44
C LEU A 361 27.77 -20.60 2.79
N LEU A 362 26.48 -20.81 3.04
CA LEU A 362 25.78 -22.07 2.71
C LEU A 362 24.73 -21.94 1.62
N ASP A 363 24.20 -20.74 1.43
CA ASP A 363 23.16 -20.46 0.46
C ASP A 363 23.80 -20.09 -0.88
N PRO A 364 23.32 -20.64 -2.00
CA PRO A 364 23.86 -20.37 -3.33
C PRO A 364 23.35 -19.04 -3.89
N VAL A 365 23.46 -17.96 -3.11
CA VAL A 365 23.07 -16.59 -3.51
C VAL A 365 24.22 -15.65 -3.16
N ASP A 366 24.52 -14.74 -4.08
CA ASP A 366 25.45 -13.63 -3.89
C ASP A 366 24.68 -12.31 -3.78
N ILE A 367 25.04 -11.52 -2.77
CA ILE A 367 24.51 -10.17 -2.51
C ILE A 367 25.64 -9.15 -2.27
N GLU A 368 26.91 -9.56 -2.33
CA GLU A 368 28.07 -8.69 -2.04
C GLU A 368 28.46 -7.82 -3.22
N THR A 369 28.15 -8.26 -4.44
CA THR A 369 28.59 -7.62 -5.69
C THR A 369 27.71 -6.45 -6.14
N GLY A 370 26.75 -6.04 -5.32
CA GLY A 370 25.82 -4.93 -5.57
C GLY A 370 24.52 -5.33 -6.28
N ALA A 371 24.38 -6.60 -6.64
CA ALA A 371 23.14 -7.18 -7.15
C ALA A 371 22.87 -8.50 -6.44
N VAL A 372 21.61 -8.92 -6.40
CA VAL A 372 21.23 -10.27 -5.95
C VAL A 372 21.37 -11.22 -7.15
N ALA A 373 22.16 -12.27 -7.01
CA ALA A 373 22.43 -13.23 -8.08
C ALA A 373 22.60 -14.65 -7.54
N PRO A 374 22.16 -15.71 -8.23
CA PRO A 374 22.45 -17.07 -7.83
C PRO A 374 23.92 -17.41 -8.10
N ARG A 375 24.53 -18.16 -7.18
CA ARG A 375 25.85 -18.76 -7.33
C ARG A 375 25.78 -20.05 -8.12
N ARG A 376 26.91 -20.48 -8.66
CA ARG A 376 27.00 -21.71 -9.45
C ARG A 376 26.79 -22.96 -8.57
N THR A 377 25.68 -23.67 -8.77
CA THR A 377 25.30 -24.87 -8.01
C THR A 377 25.67 -26.18 -8.69
N ALA A 378 26.10 -26.12 -9.95
CA ALA A 378 26.69 -27.24 -10.69
C ALA A 378 27.95 -26.80 -11.44
N VAL A 379 29.05 -27.50 -11.21
CA VAL A 379 30.35 -27.24 -11.83
C VAL A 379 30.62 -28.27 -12.90
N MET A 380 30.50 -27.87 -14.17
CA MET A 380 30.79 -28.69 -15.34
C MET A 380 32.18 -28.35 -15.86
N THR A 381 33.11 -29.31 -15.87
CA THR A 381 34.48 -29.04 -16.36
C THR A 381 34.56 -29.20 -17.89
N PRO A 382 34.87 -28.15 -18.67
CA PRO A 382 34.93 -28.23 -20.14
C PRO A 382 36.01 -29.20 -20.66
N LEU A 383 35.74 -29.87 -21.78
CA LEU A 383 36.64 -30.84 -22.40
C LEU A 383 38.10 -30.34 -22.58
N PRO A 384 38.36 -29.09 -23.03
CA PRO A 384 39.75 -28.61 -23.16
C PRO A 384 40.51 -28.54 -21.84
N GLN A 385 39.83 -28.28 -20.72
CA GLN A 385 40.45 -28.27 -19.40
C GLN A 385 40.83 -29.70 -18.97
N LEU A 386 40.00 -30.69 -19.31
CA LEU A 386 40.28 -32.11 -19.08
C LEU A 386 41.42 -32.63 -19.96
N GLU A 387 41.53 -32.20 -21.23
CA GLU A 387 42.66 -32.58 -22.10
C GLU A 387 44.00 -32.12 -21.52
N SER A 388 44.03 -30.92 -20.93
CA SER A 388 45.23 -30.40 -20.26
C SER A 388 45.72 -31.27 -19.09
N ALA A 389 44.87 -32.18 -18.61
CA ALA A 389 45.15 -33.18 -17.59
C ALA A 389 45.70 -34.53 -18.12
N GLY A 390 46.06 -34.63 -19.41
CA GLY A 390 46.95 -35.69 -19.92
C GLY A 390 46.28 -36.93 -20.52
N VAL A 391 45.05 -36.82 -21.05
CA VAL A 391 44.29 -37.89 -21.72
C VAL A 391 43.74 -37.42 -23.07
N ASP A 392 43.53 -38.34 -24.00
CA ASP A 392 43.21 -38.04 -25.40
C ASP A 392 41.70 -37.79 -25.60
N ILE A 393 41.34 -36.72 -26.32
CA ILE A 393 39.98 -36.51 -26.83
C ILE A 393 39.76 -37.41 -28.05
N VAL A 394 38.68 -38.19 -28.02
CA VAL A 394 38.25 -39.08 -29.09
C VAL A 394 37.01 -38.48 -29.77
N SER A 395 36.99 -38.50 -31.10
CA SER A 395 35.84 -38.05 -31.89
C SER A 395 35.10 -39.26 -32.48
N ASP A 396 33.78 -39.30 -32.30
CA ASP A 396 32.92 -40.32 -32.89
C ASP A 396 31.52 -39.76 -33.16
N ALA A 397 31.20 -39.58 -34.44
CA ALA A 397 29.90 -39.08 -34.90
C ALA A 397 28.75 -40.11 -34.78
N THR A 398 29.04 -41.35 -34.38
CA THR A 398 28.03 -42.42 -34.25
C THR A 398 27.52 -42.63 -32.84
N THR A 399 28.16 -42.01 -31.86
CA THR A 399 27.80 -42.11 -30.45
C THR A 399 27.24 -40.77 -29.94
N ASN A 400 26.34 -40.81 -28.96
CA ASN A 400 25.54 -39.67 -28.50
C ASN A 400 26.32 -38.71 -27.57
N TRP A 401 27.52 -38.31 -27.96
CA TRP A 401 28.39 -37.41 -27.21
C TRP A 401 28.09 -35.93 -27.48
N THR A 402 28.30 -35.07 -26.49
CA THR A 402 28.22 -33.64 -26.76
C THR A 402 29.35 -33.24 -27.70
N THR A 403 29.05 -32.40 -28.70
CA THR A 403 29.98 -32.02 -29.79
C THR A 403 30.59 -33.20 -30.59
N SER A 404 30.05 -34.42 -30.45
CA SER A 404 30.61 -35.67 -31.00
C SER A 404 32.00 -36.06 -30.46
N ASN A 405 32.39 -35.56 -29.29
CA ASN A 405 33.68 -35.85 -28.66
C ASN A 405 33.53 -36.36 -27.23
N ALA A 406 34.42 -37.25 -26.80
CA ALA A 406 34.53 -37.69 -25.41
C ALA A 406 36.00 -37.96 -25.04
N LEU A 407 36.31 -37.96 -23.75
CA LEU A 407 37.63 -38.25 -23.22
C LEU A 407 37.80 -39.75 -22.99
N GLU A 408 38.82 -40.38 -23.57
CA GLU A 408 39.08 -41.82 -23.38
C GLU A 408 40.01 -42.09 -22.19
N ILE A 409 39.50 -42.86 -21.23
CA ILE A 409 40.24 -43.44 -20.12
C ILE A 409 40.43 -44.93 -20.42
N ASP A 410 41.58 -45.27 -20.99
CA ASP A 410 41.97 -46.65 -21.29
C ASP A 410 42.30 -47.37 -19.97
N VAL A 411 41.41 -48.30 -19.60
CA VAL A 411 41.57 -49.10 -18.39
C VAL A 411 42.69 -50.12 -18.58
N GLY A 412 42.85 -50.64 -19.79
CA GLY A 412 43.91 -51.57 -20.20
C GLY A 412 45.33 -51.02 -20.06
N GLU A 413 45.49 -49.70 -20.16
CA GLU A 413 46.76 -48.99 -19.94
C GLU A 413 46.90 -48.43 -18.51
N THR A 414 45.92 -48.65 -17.61
CA THR A 414 45.90 -48.11 -16.24
C THR A 414 46.09 -46.58 -16.20
N ARG A 415 45.42 -45.87 -17.11
CA ARG A 415 45.52 -44.40 -17.20
C ARG A 415 44.85 -43.73 -16.00
N SER A 416 45.37 -42.57 -15.63
CA SER A 416 44.73 -41.65 -14.68
C SER A 416 44.72 -40.23 -15.25
N THR A 417 43.74 -39.44 -14.82
CA THR A 417 43.64 -38.02 -15.16
C THR A 417 43.06 -37.24 -14.00
N GLN A 418 43.51 -36.00 -13.81
CA GLN A 418 43.13 -35.11 -12.72
C GLN A 418 42.96 -33.69 -13.22
N TRP A 419 41.84 -33.07 -12.88
CA TRP A 419 41.56 -31.68 -13.23
C TRP A 419 41.12 -30.89 -12.00
N THR A 420 41.14 -29.57 -12.13
CA THR A 420 40.69 -28.65 -11.10
C THR A 420 39.31 -28.10 -11.44
N PHE A 421 38.54 -27.79 -10.41
CA PHE A 421 37.27 -27.06 -10.52
C PHE A 421 37.14 -26.11 -9.33
N GLU A 422 36.16 -25.21 -9.36
CA GLU A 422 35.98 -24.18 -8.32
C GLU A 422 34.53 -24.14 -7.84
N THR A 423 34.34 -24.03 -6.52
CA THR A 423 33.04 -23.85 -5.86
C THR A 423 32.96 -22.41 -5.33
N GLU A 424 31.78 -21.80 -5.43
CA GLU A 424 31.57 -20.39 -5.04
C GLU A 424 31.07 -20.24 -3.59
N TYR A 425 30.61 -21.34 -2.99
CA TYR A 425 30.07 -21.38 -1.63
C TYR A 425 30.33 -22.78 -1.04
N ARG A 426 30.10 -22.96 0.27
CA ARG A 426 30.32 -24.24 0.93
C ARG A 426 29.20 -25.23 0.58
N ILE A 427 29.57 -26.40 0.06
CA ILE A 427 28.67 -27.55 -0.11
C ILE A 427 28.94 -28.55 1.01
N PRO A 428 27.97 -28.82 1.91
CA PRO A 428 28.13 -29.81 2.97
C PRO A 428 28.41 -31.21 2.40
N ALA A 429 29.24 -31.99 3.08
CA ALA A 429 29.69 -33.31 2.62
C ALA A 429 28.56 -34.28 2.22
N ASP A 430 27.41 -34.25 2.91
CA ASP A 430 26.24 -35.09 2.61
C ASP A 430 25.44 -34.65 1.38
N HIS A 431 25.78 -33.49 0.81
CA HIS A 431 25.16 -32.90 -0.37
C HIS A 431 26.11 -32.80 -1.57
N VAL A 432 27.36 -33.26 -1.46
CA VAL A 432 28.30 -33.30 -2.58
C VAL A 432 27.94 -34.43 -3.54
N GLY A 433 27.49 -34.09 -4.75
CA GLY A 433 27.21 -35.03 -5.82
C GLY A 433 28.32 -35.04 -6.88
N VAL A 434 28.80 -36.24 -7.26
CA VAL A 434 29.78 -36.41 -8.35
C VAL A 434 29.23 -37.33 -9.43
N HIS A 435 28.88 -36.73 -10.57
CA HIS A 435 28.22 -37.42 -11.67
C HIS A 435 29.01 -37.30 -12.96
N PHE A 436 29.08 -38.40 -13.70
CA PHE A 436 29.69 -38.43 -15.02
C PHE A 436 28.66 -38.81 -16.07
N ARG A 437 28.60 -38.06 -17.16
CA ARG A 437 28.00 -38.54 -18.40
C ARG A 437 29.04 -39.39 -19.13
N VAL A 438 28.82 -40.69 -19.22
CA VAL A 438 29.83 -41.66 -19.68
C VAL A 438 29.22 -42.75 -20.54
N ALA A 439 30.07 -43.41 -21.33
CA ALA A 439 29.82 -44.77 -21.83
C ALA A 439 31.04 -45.62 -21.53
N TYR A 440 30.84 -46.87 -21.14
CA TYR A 440 31.93 -47.67 -20.57
C TYR A 440 31.76 -49.16 -20.84
N ASP A 441 32.80 -49.76 -21.40
CA ASP A 441 32.90 -51.20 -21.64
C ASP A 441 34.28 -51.71 -21.23
N PHE A 442 34.49 -51.78 -19.91
CA PHE A 442 35.77 -52.21 -19.33
C PHE A 442 35.60 -53.39 -18.35
N GLU A 443 36.71 -54.10 -18.17
CA GLU A 443 37.02 -54.95 -17.03
C GLU A 443 38.14 -54.23 -16.25
N GLY A 444 38.07 -54.20 -14.91
CA GLY A 444 39.02 -53.49 -14.05
C GLY A 444 38.35 -52.68 -12.93
N TYR A 445 39.12 -51.78 -12.32
CA TYR A 445 38.66 -50.81 -11.32
C TYR A 445 38.77 -49.38 -11.86
N LEU A 446 37.79 -48.54 -11.57
CA LEU A 446 37.88 -47.08 -11.66
C LEU A 446 37.77 -46.49 -10.26
N LEU A 447 38.79 -45.76 -9.85
CA LEU A 447 38.88 -45.10 -8.55
C LEU A 447 38.68 -43.60 -8.75
N VAL A 448 37.81 -42.98 -7.97
CA VAL A 448 37.53 -41.54 -8.02
C VAL A 448 38.04 -40.90 -6.74
N TYR A 449 38.75 -39.80 -6.88
CA TYR A 449 39.32 -39.03 -5.78
C TYR A 449 38.89 -37.56 -5.88
N LEU A 450 38.52 -37.00 -4.75
CA LEU A 450 38.22 -35.58 -4.56
C LEU A 450 39.23 -35.05 -3.53
N ASP A 451 40.02 -34.05 -3.90
CA ASP A 451 41.12 -33.51 -3.06
C ASP A 451 42.03 -34.58 -2.46
N ASP A 452 42.48 -35.48 -3.33
CA ASP A 452 43.30 -36.66 -3.03
C ASP A 452 42.65 -37.70 -2.09
N GLN A 453 41.45 -37.44 -1.58
CA GLN A 453 40.63 -38.38 -0.82
C GLN A 453 39.86 -39.30 -1.77
N LYS A 454 39.96 -40.62 -1.56
CA LYS A 454 39.22 -41.57 -2.40
C LYS A 454 37.74 -41.56 -2.00
N ILE A 455 36.87 -41.16 -2.91
CA ILE A 455 35.43 -41.00 -2.67
C ILE A 455 34.58 -42.10 -3.32
N ALA A 456 35.10 -42.79 -4.34
CA ALA A 456 34.39 -43.89 -4.99
C ALA A 456 35.30 -44.92 -5.65
N SER A 457 34.77 -46.12 -5.83
CA SER A 457 35.43 -47.24 -6.51
C SER A 457 34.42 -48.11 -7.27
N VAL A 458 34.55 -48.15 -8.60
CA VAL A 458 33.69 -48.95 -9.48
C VAL A 458 34.47 -50.16 -9.98
N ALA A 459 34.01 -51.36 -9.60
CA ALA A 459 34.65 -52.62 -9.99
C ALA A 459 33.80 -53.36 -11.04
N ARG A 460 34.39 -53.68 -12.20
CA ARG A 460 33.75 -54.50 -13.24
C ARG A 460 34.58 -55.73 -13.56
N SER A 461 33.95 -56.90 -13.40
CA SER A 461 34.58 -58.20 -13.65
C SER A 461 34.31 -58.77 -15.03
N GLN A 462 33.43 -58.14 -15.82
CA GLN A 462 33.10 -58.53 -17.19
C GLN A 462 32.68 -57.30 -18.01
N ARG A 463 33.07 -57.32 -19.28
CA ARG A 463 32.65 -56.36 -20.31
C ARG A 463 31.24 -56.66 -20.80
N SER A 464 30.37 -55.65 -20.85
CA SER A 464 28.99 -55.76 -21.32
C SER A 464 28.89 -55.70 -22.85
N GLY A 465 29.87 -55.08 -23.51
CA GLY A 465 29.79 -54.68 -24.91
C GLY A 465 28.79 -53.53 -25.16
N ASP A 466 28.25 -52.94 -24.10
CA ASP A 466 27.33 -51.82 -24.16
C ASP A 466 28.12 -50.51 -24.06
N THR A 467 27.90 -49.61 -25.02
CA THR A 467 28.53 -48.29 -25.08
C THR A 467 27.48 -47.19 -25.21
N SER A 468 26.28 -47.41 -24.67
CA SER A 468 25.28 -46.34 -24.56
C SER A 468 25.76 -45.26 -23.58
N VAL A 469 25.52 -44.00 -23.93
CA VAL A 469 25.80 -42.87 -23.04
C VAL A 469 24.72 -42.77 -21.98
N GLU A 470 25.13 -42.67 -20.72
CA GLU A 470 24.24 -42.50 -19.58
C GLU A 470 24.86 -41.58 -18.52
N TRP A 471 24.01 -41.01 -17.67
CA TRP A 471 24.43 -40.31 -16.46
C TRP A 471 24.67 -41.31 -15.35
N VAL A 472 25.86 -41.26 -14.76
CA VAL A 472 26.30 -42.19 -13.74
C VAL A 472 26.66 -41.42 -12.48
N ASP A 473 25.98 -41.75 -11.37
CA ASP A 473 26.43 -41.38 -10.03
C ASP A 473 27.61 -42.28 -9.64
N MET A 474 28.79 -41.67 -9.59
CA MET A 474 30.02 -42.40 -9.29
C MET A 474 30.07 -42.88 -7.84
N LEU A 475 29.35 -42.21 -6.94
CA LEU A 475 29.27 -42.55 -5.53
C LEU A 475 28.31 -43.73 -5.25
N GLN A 476 27.32 -43.98 -6.12
CA GLN A 476 26.32 -45.06 -5.93
C GLN A 476 26.69 -46.39 -6.61
N LEU A 477 27.51 -46.39 -7.66
CA LEU A 477 27.88 -47.61 -8.39
C LEU A 477 28.85 -48.53 -7.62
N GLY A 478 29.51 -48.02 -6.59
CA GLY A 478 30.58 -48.70 -5.86
C GLY A 478 30.24 -49.01 -4.41
N GLY A 479 29.43 -50.04 -4.14
CA GLY A 479 29.43 -50.72 -2.84
C GLY A 479 29.31 -49.85 -1.57
N GLY A 480 28.44 -48.83 -1.57
CA GLY A 480 27.94 -48.14 -0.38
C GLY A 480 28.74 -46.90 0.05
N ARG A 481 28.20 -45.70 -0.22
CA ARG A 481 28.58 -44.45 0.45
C ARG A 481 28.58 -44.66 1.97
N THR A 482 29.60 -44.22 2.68
CA THR A 482 29.38 -43.64 4.02
C THR A 482 29.68 -42.17 3.93
N VAL A 483 28.75 -41.33 4.41
CA VAL A 483 28.89 -39.85 4.49
C VAL A 483 30.20 -39.43 5.18
N ASP A 484 30.79 -40.33 5.97
CA ASP A 484 32.06 -40.16 6.68
C ASP A 484 33.33 -40.13 5.78
N GLU A 485 33.22 -40.31 4.45
CA GLU A 485 34.35 -40.38 3.51
C GLU A 485 34.47 -39.17 2.56
N ILE A 486 33.68 -38.11 2.74
CA ILE A 486 33.77 -36.85 1.98
C ILE A 486 33.82 -35.70 2.99
N ASP A 487 34.70 -34.73 2.76
CA ASP A 487 34.75 -33.49 3.54
C ASP A 487 33.85 -32.43 2.89
N ASP A 488 33.45 -31.41 3.66
CA ASP A 488 32.75 -30.25 3.10
C ASP A 488 33.59 -29.62 1.98
N LEU A 489 32.96 -29.27 0.87
CA LEU A 489 33.60 -28.50 -0.19
C LEU A 489 33.47 -27.02 0.13
N ASP A 490 34.47 -26.46 0.79
CA ASP A 490 34.60 -25.01 1.03
C ASP A 490 34.65 -24.21 -0.29
N PRO A 491 34.35 -22.90 -0.30
CA PRO A 491 34.54 -22.09 -1.50
C PRO A 491 36.01 -22.04 -1.92
N GLY A 492 36.28 -22.20 -3.22
CA GLY A 492 37.62 -22.14 -3.80
C GLY A 492 37.94 -23.32 -4.72
N GLN A 493 39.23 -23.53 -4.97
CA GLN A 493 39.70 -24.52 -5.95
C GLN A 493 39.81 -25.92 -5.33
N HIS A 494 39.24 -26.90 -6.03
CA HIS A 494 39.26 -28.32 -5.70
C HIS A 494 39.81 -29.15 -6.86
N THR A 495 40.12 -30.42 -6.59
CA THR A 495 40.65 -31.36 -7.57
C THR A 495 39.80 -32.62 -7.65
N LEU A 496 39.50 -33.05 -8.88
CA LEU A 496 38.83 -34.31 -9.15
C LEU A 496 39.76 -35.18 -9.99
N ARG A 497 39.97 -36.42 -9.56
CA ARG A 497 40.86 -37.37 -10.22
C ARG A 497 40.16 -38.71 -10.43
N ILE A 498 40.36 -39.28 -11.61
CA ILE A 498 39.96 -40.65 -11.90
C ILE A 498 41.18 -41.50 -12.26
N GLU A 499 41.21 -42.72 -11.75
CA GLU A 499 42.33 -43.65 -11.93
C GLU A 499 41.80 -45.03 -12.29
N ALA A 500 42.25 -45.56 -13.43
CA ALA A 500 42.04 -46.95 -13.79
C ALA A 500 43.10 -47.84 -13.14
N SER A 501 42.66 -48.94 -12.53
CA SER A 501 43.54 -49.84 -11.78
C SER A 501 43.14 -51.30 -11.95
N GLU A 502 44.09 -52.21 -11.80
CA GLU A 502 43.83 -53.66 -11.70
C GLU A 502 43.33 -54.07 -10.30
N THR A 503 43.52 -53.21 -9.29
CA THR A 503 43.21 -53.50 -7.88
C THR A 503 42.68 -52.29 -7.13
N ASP A 504 41.77 -52.50 -6.16
CA ASP A 504 41.44 -51.49 -5.15
C ASP A 504 42.02 -51.89 -3.77
N PRO A 505 42.92 -51.08 -3.17
CA PRO A 505 43.46 -51.34 -1.83
C PRO A 505 42.41 -51.46 -0.72
N SER A 506 41.23 -50.85 -0.84
CA SER A 506 40.17 -50.94 0.19
C SER A 506 39.29 -52.18 0.05
N ILE A 507 39.35 -52.88 -1.09
CA ILE A 507 38.55 -54.08 -1.36
C ILE A 507 39.51 -55.27 -1.54
N PRO A 508 39.60 -56.19 -0.57
CA PRO A 508 40.49 -57.34 -0.66
C PRO A 508 39.93 -58.41 -1.63
N GLN A 509 39.97 -58.12 -2.93
CA GLN A 509 39.58 -58.98 -4.06
C GLN A 509 40.80 -59.29 -4.95
N ALA A 510 40.68 -60.28 -5.84
CA ALA A 510 41.71 -60.56 -6.83
C ALA A 510 41.78 -59.42 -7.88
N PRO A 511 42.94 -59.21 -8.53
CA PRO A 511 43.03 -58.27 -9.63
C PRO A 511 41.98 -58.59 -10.71
N LEU A 512 41.26 -57.57 -11.15
CA LEU A 512 40.35 -57.65 -12.29
C LEU A 512 41.15 -57.24 -13.53
N GLY A 513 41.01 -57.95 -14.65
CA GLY A 513 41.85 -57.67 -15.81
C GLY A 513 41.69 -56.22 -16.21
N PRO A 514 42.74 -55.42 -16.42
CA PRO A 514 42.53 -54.13 -17.05
C PRO A 514 42.32 -54.38 -18.54
N ALA A 515 41.12 -54.12 -19.04
CA ALA A 515 40.84 -54.19 -20.47
C ALA A 515 39.63 -53.33 -20.84
N GLY A 516 39.70 -52.66 -21.99
CA GLY A 516 38.64 -51.77 -22.47
C GLY A 516 38.80 -50.35 -21.94
N SER A 517 37.78 -49.53 -22.17
CA SER A 517 37.84 -48.08 -21.92
C SER A 517 36.56 -47.58 -21.28
N MET A 518 36.67 -46.47 -20.56
CA MET A 518 35.56 -45.56 -20.27
C MET A 518 35.73 -44.30 -21.11
N TYR A 519 34.64 -43.83 -21.71
CA TYR A 519 34.56 -42.58 -22.43
C TYR A 519 33.77 -41.59 -21.57
N LEU A 520 34.43 -40.53 -21.11
CA LEU A 520 33.87 -39.46 -20.30
C LEU A 520 33.46 -38.29 -21.21
N ASP A 521 32.17 -38.03 -21.28
CA ASP A 521 31.59 -36.92 -22.02
C ASP A 521 31.66 -35.64 -21.21
N MET A 522 31.14 -35.69 -19.97
CA MET A 522 31.05 -34.52 -19.11
C MET A 522 31.12 -34.94 -17.64
N PRO A 523 32.12 -34.45 -16.88
CA PRO A 523 32.09 -34.52 -15.43
C PRO A 523 31.35 -33.33 -14.82
N VAL A 524 30.52 -33.60 -13.82
CA VAL A 524 29.78 -32.58 -13.08
C VAL A 524 29.89 -32.84 -11.58
N VAL A 525 30.23 -31.79 -10.84
CA VAL A 525 30.08 -31.72 -9.38
C VAL A 525 28.87 -30.86 -9.08
N VAL A 526 27.93 -31.35 -8.29
CA VAL A 526 26.68 -30.62 -7.98
C VAL A 526 26.47 -30.53 -6.47
N ASP A 527 25.73 -29.50 -6.07
CA ASP A 527 25.01 -29.51 -4.80
C ASP A 527 23.69 -30.32 -4.97
N GLU A 528 23.61 -31.47 -4.32
CA GLU A 528 22.44 -32.37 -4.36
C GLU A 528 21.20 -31.76 -3.66
N ARG A 529 21.32 -30.62 -2.95
CA ARG A 529 20.16 -29.83 -2.50
C ARG A 529 19.44 -29.16 -3.68
N GLU A 530 20.20 -28.82 -4.71
CA GLU A 530 19.82 -27.92 -5.80
C GLU A 530 19.47 -28.66 -7.09
N TRP A 531 20.17 -29.75 -7.36
CA TRP A 531 19.98 -30.56 -8.56
C TRP A 531 19.68 -32.01 -8.19
N ASP A 532 18.79 -32.63 -8.98
CA ASP A 532 18.68 -34.08 -9.08
C ASP A 532 19.27 -34.52 -10.42
N PRO A 533 20.55 -34.96 -10.46
CA PRO A 533 21.22 -35.32 -11.70
C PRO A 533 20.60 -36.51 -12.43
N SER A 534 19.74 -37.30 -11.78
CA SER A 534 19.01 -38.39 -12.45
C SER A 534 17.99 -37.86 -13.47
N THR A 535 17.64 -36.57 -13.39
CA THR A 535 16.69 -35.89 -14.28
C THR A 535 17.36 -35.21 -15.47
N PHE A 536 18.69 -35.21 -15.53
CA PHE A 536 19.44 -34.56 -16.62
C PHE A 536 19.19 -35.23 -17.97
N ALA A 537 18.98 -34.41 -19.00
CA ALA A 537 18.69 -34.85 -20.34
C ALA A 537 19.85 -35.69 -20.90
N ASN A 538 19.49 -36.64 -21.77
CA ASN A 538 20.43 -37.38 -22.61
C ASN A 538 20.23 -37.08 -24.10
N THR A 539 19.28 -36.21 -24.45
CA THR A 539 19.00 -35.78 -25.82
C THR A 539 19.90 -34.63 -26.22
N LEU A 540 20.29 -34.60 -27.50
CA LEU A 540 21.13 -33.54 -28.06
C LEU A 540 20.35 -32.68 -29.07
N ASP A 541 20.66 -31.38 -29.08
CA ASP A 541 20.16 -30.39 -30.01
C ASP A 541 20.83 -30.51 -31.39
N ALA A 542 20.48 -29.61 -32.31
CA ALA A 542 21.04 -29.60 -33.67
C ALA A 542 22.55 -29.29 -33.74
N SER A 543 23.11 -28.71 -32.68
CA SER A 543 24.53 -28.40 -32.51
C SER A 543 25.30 -29.51 -31.77
N GLY A 544 24.60 -30.56 -31.33
CA GLY A 544 25.18 -31.65 -30.55
C GLY A 544 25.41 -31.28 -29.08
N ARG A 545 24.62 -30.36 -28.50
CA ARG A 545 24.63 -30.00 -27.07
C ARG A 545 23.39 -30.55 -26.38
N LEU A 546 23.36 -30.63 -25.06
CA LEU A 546 22.19 -31.14 -24.33
C LEU A 546 20.96 -30.22 -24.56
N ASP A 547 19.84 -30.83 -24.96
CA ASP A 547 18.59 -30.17 -25.38
C ASP A 547 17.63 -29.93 -24.20
N GLY A 548 18.17 -29.53 -23.05
CA GLY A 548 17.43 -29.37 -21.79
C GLY A 548 18.38 -29.36 -20.58
N PRO A 549 17.87 -29.26 -19.34
CA PRO A 549 18.70 -29.35 -18.15
C PRO A 549 19.60 -30.59 -18.24
N PRO A 550 20.89 -30.44 -17.94
CA PRO A 550 21.40 -29.64 -16.83
C PRO A 550 21.76 -28.19 -17.19
N GLY A 551 21.81 -27.35 -16.17
CA GLY A 551 22.42 -26.03 -16.20
C GLY A 551 23.41 -25.87 -15.06
N VAL A 552 23.98 -24.67 -14.91
CA VAL A 552 24.98 -24.41 -13.85
C VAL A 552 24.42 -23.56 -12.70
N TYR A 553 23.30 -22.86 -12.94
CA TYR A 553 22.57 -22.08 -11.94
C TYR A 553 21.18 -22.68 -11.70
N SER A 554 20.95 -23.26 -10.52
CA SER A 554 19.61 -23.65 -10.06
C SER A 554 18.79 -22.41 -9.69
N THR A 555 17.47 -22.57 -9.63
CA THR A 555 16.57 -21.49 -9.20
C THR A 555 16.66 -21.30 -7.69
N GLN A 556 16.87 -20.05 -7.27
CA GLN A 556 16.94 -19.58 -5.90
C GLN A 556 15.78 -18.65 -5.60
N THR A 557 15.18 -18.80 -4.42
CA THR A 557 14.14 -17.92 -3.92
C THR A 557 14.69 -17.10 -2.76
N VAL A 558 14.57 -15.78 -2.86
CA VAL A 558 15.02 -14.81 -1.87
C VAL A 558 13.81 -14.02 -1.36
N ASP A 559 13.60 -14.06 -0.05
CA ASP A 559 12.54 -13.33 0.63
C ASP A 559 13.11 -12.09 1.34
N PHE A 560 12.61 -10.93 0.94
CA PHE A 560 12.82 -9.64 1.59
C PHE A 560 11.66 -9.37 2.53
N ARG A 561 11.93 -9.25 3.83
CA ARG A 561 10.92 -8.94 4.86
C ARG A 561 10.80 -7.44 5.03
N ILE A 562 9.68 -6.90 4.54
CA ILE A 562 9.42 -5.46 4.50
C ILE A 562 8.53 -5.07 5.67
N GLN A 563 8.93 -4.04 6.41
CA GLN A 563 8.21 -3.52 7.57
C GLN A 563 7.92 -2.02 7.38
N PRO A 564 6.84 -1.67 6.65
CA PRO A 564 6.46 -0.28 6.46
C PRO A 564 6.06 0.42 7.77
N ILE A 565 6.11 1.76 7.74
CA ILE A 565 5.73 2.59 8.90
C ILE A 565 4.22 2.45 9.18
N GLN A 566 3.41 2.47 8.12
CA GLN A 566 1.97 2.24 8.16
C GLN A 566 1.64 0.80 7.78
N ARG A 567 0.46 0.32 8.20
CA ARG A 567 0.01 -1.01 7.78
C ARG A 567 -0.22 -1.01 6.27
N ALA A 568 0.29 -2.02 5.57
CA ALA A 568 0.05 -2.20 4.15
C ALA A 568 -1.29 -2.91 3.90
N THR A 569 -2.10 -2.39 2.99
CA THR A 569 -3.28 -3.09 2.43
C THR A 569 -3.01 -3.73 1.08
N GLY A 570 -1.86 -3.44 0.48
CA GLY A 570 -1.40 -3.93 -0.80
C GLY A 570 0.03 -3.46 -1.03
N ALA A 571 0.69 -4.00 -2.05
CA ALA A 571 2.03 -3.56 -2.43
C ALA A 571 2.32 -3.78 -3.91
N THR A 572 3.07 -2.83 -4.48
CA THR A 572 3.64 -2.88 -5.81
C THR A 572 5.15 -3.04 -5.72
N LEU A 573 5.70 -4.03 -6.42
CA LEU A 573 7.13 -4.25 -6.54
C LEU A 573 7.56 -4.04 -7.98
N THR A 574 8.68 -3.35 -8.18
CA THR A 574 9.34 -3.20 -9.48
C THR A 574 10.82 -3.50 -9.36
N GLY A 575 11.29 -4.50 -10.09
CA GLY A 575 12.68 -4.93 -10.09
C GLY A 575 13.39 -4.74 -11.43
N THR A 576 14.67 -4.41 -11.39
CA THR A 576 15.55 -4.35 -12.56
C THR A 576 16.33 -5.66 -12.70
N PHE A 577 15.88 -6.53 -13.62
CA PHE A 577 16.46 -7.84 -13.87
C PHE A 577 17.36 -7.85 -15.11
N SER A 578 18.45 -8.61 -15.09
CA SER A 578 19.30 -8.81 -16.28
C SER A 578 18.63 -9.65 -17.37
N ASP A 579 17.80 -10.61 -16.96
CA ASP A 579 17.02 -11.49 -17.82
C ASP A 579 15.82 -12.04 -17.04
N THR A 580 14.69 -12.23 -17.72
CA THR A 580 13.42 -12.70 -17.13
C THR A 580 12.95 -14.03 -17.72
N THR A 581 13.85 -14.86 -18.27
CA THR A 581 13.51 -16.19 -18.80
C THR A 581 13.59 -17.27 -17.71
N ASN A 582 13.38 -18.54 -18.08
CA ASN A 582 13.69 -19.70 -17.23
C ASN A 582 13.08 -19.69 -15.82
N ASP A 583 11.80 -19.33 -15.73
CA ASP A 583 11.00 -19.34 -14.51
C ASP A 583 11.50 -18.32 -13.45
N GLN A 584 12.17 -17.25 -13.87
CA GLN A 584 12.34 -16.05 -13.03
C GLN A 584 10.97 -15.60 -12.51
N ALA A 585 10.91 -15.10 -11.28
CA ALA A 585 9.66 -14.54 -10.75
C ALA A 585 9.90 -13.38 -9.78
N ILE A 586 8.89 -12.53 -9.66
CA ILE A 586 8.76 -11.53 -8.60
C ILE A 586 7.41 -11.75 -7.92
N GLY A 587 7.37 -11.70 -6.60
CA GLY A 587 6.19 -12.00 -5.83
C GLY A 587 6.03 -11.11 -4.61
N VAL A 588 4.78 -10.92 -4.20
CA VAL A 588 4.46 -10.13 -3.01
C VAL A 588 3.32 -10.77 -2.24
N GLY A 589 3.35 -10.66 -0.91
CA GLY A 589 2.28 -11.18 -0.06
C GLY A 589 2.45 -10.89 1.42
N PRO A 590 1.38 -10.97 2.22
CA PRO A 590 1.42 -10.61 3.64
C PRO A 590 2.25 -11.58 4.49
N ILE A 591 2.41 -12.84 4.07
CA ILE A 591 3.16 -13.89 4.79
C ILE A 591 3.77 -14.91 3.81
N GLU A 592 4.76 -15.70 4.23
CA GLU A 592 5.53 -16.64 3.39
C GLU A 592 4.66 -17.65 2.64
N THR A 593 3.58 -18.10 3.28
CA THR A 593 2.65 -19.10 2.73
C THR A 593 1.61 -18.51 1.80
N ASP A 594 1.52 -17.18 1.70
CA ASP A 594 0.55 -16.45 0.88
C ASP A 594 1.27 -15.39 0.04
N VAL A 595 2.31 -15.79 -0.69
CA VAL A 595 2.97 -14.96 -1.70
C VAL A 595 2.39 -15.27 -3.07
N GLN A 596 1.98 -14.24 -3.79
CA GLN A 596 1.55 -14.35 -5.18
C GLN A 596 2.74 -13.98 -6.04
N GLU A 597 3.09 -14.87 -6.97
CA GLU A 597 4.24 -14.69 -7.86
C GLU A 597 3.76 -14.41 -9.28
N ALA A 598 4.47 -13.52 -9.95
CA ALA A 598 4.38 -13.29 -11.38
C ALA A 598 5.70 -13.74 -12.01
N THR A 599 5.60 -14.69 -12.95
CA THR A 599 6.77 -15.27 -13.60
C THR A 599 7.16 -14.49 -14.85
N ASN A 600 8.45 -14.48 -15.15
CA ASN A 600 9.06 -13.88 -16.33
C ASN A 600 8.66 -12.40 -16.52
N THR A 601 8.62 -11.65 -15.42
CA THR A 601 8.21 -10.23 -15.39
C THR A 601 9.05 -9.44 -14.39
N THR A 602 9.06 -8.13 -14.57
CA THR A 602 9.82 -7.17 -13.75
C THR A 602 8.99 -6.52 -12.66
N SER A 603 7.66 -6.66 -12.67
CA SER A 603 6.80 -6.04 -11.65
C SER A 603 5.58 -6.89 -11.30
N ILE A 604 5.07 -6.63 -10.11
CA ILE A 604 3.81 -7.19 -9.60
C ILE A 604 3.13 -6.15 -8.71
N ASP A 605 1.81 -6.07 -8.81
CA ASP A 605 0.95 -5.28 -7.93
C ASP A 605 -0.11 -6.21 -7.32
N ARG A 606 -0.36 -6.08 -6.02
CA ARG A 606 -1.25 -6.98 -5.28
C ARG A 606 -1.88 -6.31 -4.05
N ASP A 607 -3.20 -6.36 -4.01
CA ASP A 607 -3.99 -6.14 -2.80
C ASP A 607 -3.91 -7.32 -1.81
N PHE A 608 -3.85 -7.00 -0.53
CA PHE A 608 -3.95 -7.96 0.57
C PHE A 608 -5.39 -8.10 1.06
N ALA A 609 -5.77 -9.31 1.48
CA ALA A 609 -7.12 -9.57 2.01
C ALA A 609 -7.40 -8.84 3.34
N SER A 610 -6.34 -8.50 4.08
CA SER A 610 -6.38 -7.73 5.31
C SER A 610 -5.10 -6.91 5.42
N SER A 611 -5.17 -5.76 6.11
CA SER A 611 -3.97 -4.98 6.34
C SER A 611 -2.97 -5.74 7.22
N THR A 612 -1.68 -5.56 6.94
CA THR A 612 -0.56 -6.20 7.63
C THR A 612 0.51 -5.18 8.00
N ARG A 613 1.35 -5.47 8.99
CA ARG A 613 2.48 -4.61 9.39
C ARG A 613 3.77 -4.95 8.68
N ASP A 614 3.87 -6.19 8.25
CA ASP A 614 4.98 -6.75 7.52
C ASP A 614 4.44 -7.49 6.31
N PHE A 615 5.22 -7.48 5.25
CA PHE A 615 4.93 -8.26 4.06
C PHE A 615 6.23 -8.73 3.44
N ILE A 616 6.10 -9.68 2.53
CA ILE A 616 7.22 -10.32 1.87
C ILE A 616 7.26 -9.84 0.44
N ALA A 617 8.40 -9.27 0.06
CA ALA A 617 8.79 -9.18 -1.32
C ALA A 617 9.66 -10.40 -1.64
N ARG A 618 9.22 -11.24 -2.57
CA ARG A 618 9.90 -12.46 -2.97
C ARG A 618 10.48 -12.29 -4.37
N VAL A 619 11.69 -12.76 -4.56
CA VAL A 619 12.32 -12.81 -5.86
C VAL A 619 12.83 -14.22 -6.11
N THR A 620 12.57 -14.74 -7.30
CA THR A 620 13.05 -16.03 -7.76
C THR A 620 13.99 -15.81 -8.94
N LEU A 621 15.27 -16.17 -8.77
CA LEU A 621 16.34 -16.00 -9.76
C LEU A 621 16.98 -17.35 -10.08
N GLY A 622 17.36 -17.60 -11.32
CA GLY A 622 18.13 -18.79 -11.70
C GLY A 622 19.18 -18.47 -12.76
N GLY A 623 19.35 -19.37 -13.71
CA GLY A 623 20.16 -19.09 -14.90
C GLY A 623 19.32 -18.70 -16.11
N ALA A 624 19.78 -17.73 -16.88
CA ALA A 624 19.36 -17.49 -18.26
C ALA A 624 20.13 -18.41 -19.23
N ASP A 625 19.58 -18.64 -20.41
CA ASP A 625 20.23 -19.44 -21.44
C ASP A 625 21.37 -18.64 -22.10
N GLY A 626 22.55 -19.26 -22.22
CA GLY A 626 23.70 -18.67 -22.88
C GLY A 626 23.58 -18.68 -24.40
N ASP A 627 23.92 -17.57 -25.06
CA ASP A 627 23.70 -17.42 -26.50
C ASP A 627 24.91 -17.75 -27.39
N GLN A 628 26.15 -17.80 -26.87
CA GLN A 628 27.39 -18.31 -27.50
C GLN A 628 28.64 -18.02 -26.64
N ALA A 629 29.80 -18.57 -27.06
CA ALA A 629 31.09 -18.71 -26.36
C ALA A 629 31.83 -17.43 -25.87
N ASP A 630 31.09 -16.39 -25.46
CA ASP A 630 31.58 -15.18 -24.80
C ASP A 630 30.91 -14.97 -23.42
N GLY A 631 30.12 -15.95 -22.93
CA GLY A 631 29.46 -15.91 -21.63
C GLY A 631 30.38 -16.26 -20.44
N PRO A 632 29.89 -16.10 -19.18
CA PRO A 632 30.66 -16.39 -17.97
C PRO A 632 31.11 -17.86 -17.88
N ASN A 633 30.42 -18.77 -18.59
CA ASN A 633 30.75 -20.18 -18.68
C ASN A 633 30.95 -20.61 -20.15
N ASP A 634 31.69 -19.82 -20.93
CA ASP A 634 31.94 -20.00 -22.37
C ASP A 634 32.32 -21.43 -22.79
N GLY A 635 33.14 -22.14 -22.01
CA GLY A 635 33.51 -23.53 -22.24
C GLY A 635 32.33 -24.49 -22.05
N VAL A 636 31.47 -24.27 -21.06
CA VAL A 636 30.27 -25.10 -20.86
C VAL A 636 29.28 -24.86 -21.99
N GLU A 637 29.05 -23.59 -22.34
CA GLU A 637 28.21 -23.17 -23.46
C GLU A 637 28.70 -23.72 -24.79
N GLN A 638 30.01 -23.78 -24.99
CA GLN A 638 30.60 -24.32 -26.19
C GLN A 638 30.38 -25.83 -26.33
N TYR A 639 30.65 -26.59 -25.26
CA TYR A 639 30.81 -28.05 -25.31
C TYR A 639 29.64 -28.87 -24.78
N TYR A 640 28.80 -28.33 -23.89
CA TYR A 640 27.84 -29.15 -23.15
C TYR A 640 26.40 -28.69 -23.29
N THR A 641 26.08 -27.45 -22.93
CA THR A 641 24.69 -26.96 -22.84
C THR A 641 24.67 -25.43 -22.86
N ASN A 642 23.62 -24.85 -23.42
CA ASN A 642 23.32 -23.42 -23.29
C ASN A 642 22.30 -23.16 -22.16
N TYR A 643 21.72 -24.21 -21.58
CA TYR A 643 20.60 -24.05 -20.67
C TYR A 643 21.07 -23.55 -19.30
N ARG A 644 20.55 -22.41 -18.84
CA ARG A 644 20.85 -21.83 -17.51
C ARG A 644 22.36 -21.71 -17.22
N THR A 645 23.13 -21.15 -18.15
CA THR A 645 24.59 -20.98 -18.06
C THR A 645 25.05 -19.56 -17.72
N VAL A 646 24.12 -18.60 -17.69
CA VAL A 646 24.37 -17.19 -17.33
C VAL A 646 23.53 -16.86 -16.10
N PRO A 647 24.08 -16.27 -15.02
CA PRO A 647 23.30 -15.98 -13.83
C PRO A 647 22.33 -14.82 -14.11
N GLN A 648 21.08 -14.97 -13.66
CA GLN A 648 20.12 -13.86 -13.60
C GLN A 648 20.47 -12.97 -12.41
N THR A 649 20.36 -11.66 -12.58
CA THR A 649 20.66 -10.70 -11.52
C THR A 649 19.51 -9.74 -11.30
N LEU A 650 19.31 -9.33 -10.06
CA LEU A 650 18.45 -8.23 -9.67
C LEU A 650 19.33 -7.08 -9.15
N SER A 651 19.38 -5.96 -9.87
CA SER A 651 20.23 -4.82 -9.51
C SER A 651 19.51 -3.73 -8.72
N GLU A 652 18.18 -3.71 -8.75
CA GLU A 652 17.36 -2.69 -8.08
C GLU A 652 15.98 -3.28 -7.79
N LEU A 653 15.43 -3.02 -6.61
CA LEU A 653 14.07 -3.38 -6.23
C LEU A 653 13.38 -2.18 -5.57
N THR A 654 12.46 -1.55 -6.29
CA THR A 654 11.58 -0.51 -5.78
C THR A 654 10.33 -1.13 -5.16
N ILE A 655 10.01 -0.68 -3.95
CA ILE A 655 8.93 -1.22 -3.13
C ILE A 655 7.97 -0.08 -2.79
N GLU A 656 6.74 -0.18 -3.26
CA GLU A 656 5.63 0.71 -2.95
C GLU A 656 4.54 -0.09 -2.23
N TYR A 657 3.79 0.56 -1.34
CA TYR A 657 2.73 -0.06 -0.57
C TYR A 657 1.52 0.85 -0.40
N ASP A 658 0.35 0.25 -0.25
CA ASP A 658 -0.86 0.99 0.04
C ASP A 658 -0.97 1.20 1.55
N ALA A 659 -0.73 2.42 1.98
CA ALA A 659 -0.62 2.77 3.38
C ALA A 659 -2.00 3.00 4.00
N LEU A 660 -2.39 2.13 4.93
CA LEU A 660 -3.62 2.29 5.68
C LEU A 660 -3.51 3.50 6.63
N GLY A 661 -4.42 4.45 6.48
CA GLY A 661 -4.62 5.61 7.37
C GLY A 661 -5.26 5.25 8.72
N SER A 662 -5.01 4.04 9.22
CA SER A 662 -5.45 3.58 10.53
C SER A 662 -4.25 3.15 11.37
N PRO A 663 -4.08 3.71 12.57
CA PRO A 663 -3.03 3.26 13.46
C PRO A 663 -3.30 1.82 13.91
N SER A 664 -2.24 1.04 14.07
CA SER A 664 -2.35 -0.28 14.68
C SER A 664 -2.37 -0.18 16.21
N ILE A 665 -3.07 -1.11 16.85
CA ILE A 665 -3.35 -1.18 18.28
C ILE A 665 -2.79 -2.48 18.82
N THR A 666 -1.90 -2.36 19.81
CA THR A 666 -1.52 -3.46 20.70
C THR A 666 -1.76 -2.98 22.13
N ASP A 667 -2.83 -3.47 22.76
CA ASP A 667 -3.32 -2.91 24.02
C ASP A 667 -4.14 -3.94 24.80
N SER A 668 -4.08 -3.86 26.13
CA SER A 668 -4.95 -4.63 27.03
C SER A 668 -6.10 -3.72 27.42
N LEU A 669 -7.29 -4.00 26.89
CA LEU A 669 -8.48 -3.17 27.09
C LEU A 669 -9.25 -3.67 28.31
N ASP A 670 -9.51 -2.78 29.28
CA ASP A 670 -10.33 -3.09 30.46
C ASP A 670 -11.05 -1.84 31.00
N ASP A 671 -11.87 -1.22 30.15
CA ASP A 671 -12.56 0.04 30.44
C ASP A 671 -14.01 -0.01 29.92
N PRO A 672 -14.87 0.96 30.28
CA PRO A 672 -16.17 1.12 29.64
C PRO A 672 -16.04 1.28 28.12
N ILE A 673 -17.00 0.74 27.36
CA ILE A 673 -17.02 0.81 25.90
C ILE A 673 -16.87 2.25 25.39
N GLU A 674 -17.56 3.23 26.00
CA GLU A 674 -17.42 4.66 25.66
C GLU A 674 -15.98 5.15 25.71
N GLU A 675 -15.23 4.77 26.76
CA GLU A 675 -13.86 5.22 26.97
C GLU A 675 -12.90 4.55 25.99
N VAL A 676 -13.08 3.25 25.72
CA VAL A 676 -12.31 2.54 24.70
C VAL A 676 -12.58 3.15 23.33
N LEU A 677 -13.85 3.30 22.95
CA LEU A 677 -14.28 3.84 21.66
C LEU A 677 -13.73 5.25 21.43
N THR A 678 -13.90 6.17 22.39
CA THR A 678 -13.39 7.54 22.27
C THR A 678 -11.87 7.58 22.15
N ARG A 679 -11.15 6.76 22.92
CA ARG A 679 -9.68 6.70 22.84
C ARG A 679 -9.20 6.17 21.49
N LYS A 680 -9.84 5.13 20.95
CA LYS A 680 -9.48 4.57 19.64
C LYS A 680 -9.88 5.49 18.49
N ALA A 681 -11.05 6.14 18.58
CA ALA A 681 -11.50 7.13 17.63
C ALA A 681 -10.54 8.32 17.56
N GLN A 682 -10.16 8.89 18.72
CA GLN A 682 -9.13 9.93 18.79
C GLN A 682 -7.81 9.50 18.16
N ARG A 683 -7.35 8.27 18.47
CA ARG A 683 -6.10 7.74 17.91
C ARG A 683 -6.17 7.62 16.38
N ALA A 684 -7.33 7.30 15.82
CA ALA A 684 -7.57 7.11 14.39
C ALA A 684 -8.13 8.36 13.68
N ASN A 685 -8.09 9.54 14.32
CA ASN A 685 -8.69 10.78 13.85
C ASN A 685 -10.18 10.63 13.42
N CYS A 686 -10.91 9.80 14.15
CA CYS A 686 -12.33 9.55 13.93
C CYS A 686 -13.18 10.27 14.99
N ILE A 687 -14.41 10.58 14.60
CA ILE A 687 -15.51 10.97 15.47
C ILE A 687 -16.59 9.91 15.46
N TRP A 688 -17.36 9.87 16.54
CA TRP A 688 -18.55 9.05 16.62
C TRP A 688 -19.76 9.78 17.19
N GLU A 689 -20.96 9.38 16.73
CA GLU A 689 -22.25 9.91 17.17
C GLU A 689 -23.24 8.76 17.40
N VAL A 690 -24.11 8.89 18.41
CA VAL A 690 -25.28 8.02 18.59
C VAL A 690 -26.48 8.67 17.92
N GLN A 691 -27.12 7.96 17.00
CA GLN A 691 -28.31 8.39 16.26
C GLN A 691 -29.48 7.42 16.50
N TRP A 692 -30.70 7.85 16.16
CA TRP A 692 -31.86 6.96 16.18
C TRP A 692 -32.08 6.41 14.77
N ASP A 693 -32.09 5.09 14.62
CA ASP A 693 -32.39 4.43 13.36
C ASP A 693 -33.85 3.97 13.35
N ALA A 694 -34.64 4.54 12.44
CA ALA A 694 -36.06 4.25 12.32
C ALA A 694 -36.33 2.83 11.78
N ASP A 695 -35.45 2.32 10.91
CA ASP A 695 -35.60 1.01 10.26
C ASP A 695 -35.28 -0.12 11.23
N VAL A 696 -34.22 0.06 12.03
CA VAL A 696 -33.85 -0.88 13.10
C VAL A 696 -34.74 -0.71 14.33
N GLY A 697 -35.35 0.47 14.51
CA GLY A 697 -36.19 0.79 15.66
C GLY A 697 -35.38 0.93 16.96
N GLY A 698 -34.12 1.34 16.88
CA GLY A 698 -33.17 1.43 17.98
C GLY A 698 -32.06 2.47 17.75
N PRO A 699 -31.16 2.66 18.73
CA PRO A 699 -29.96 3.47 18.52
C PRO A 699 -29.02 2.84 17.50
N ARG A 700 -28.37 3.69 16.72
CA ARG A 700 -27.26 3.34 15.82
C ARG A 700 -26.05 4.20 16.15
N ILE A 701 -24.85 3.64 16.07
CA ILE A 701 -23.60 4.39 16.25
C ILE A 701 -22.90 4.52 14.91
N ILE A 702 -22.51 5.73 14.54
CA ILE A 702 -21.74 6.00 13.34
C ILE A 702 -20.36 6.48 13.76
N VAL A 703 -19.32 5.91 13.17
CA VAL A 703 -17.92 6.30 13.30
C VAL A 703 -17.38 6.66 11.93
N SER A 704 -16.77 7.82 11.81
CA SER A 704 -16.20 8.34 10.55
C SER A 704 -15.01 9.24 10.84
N GLN A 705 -14.08 9.35 9.89
CA GLN A 705 -13.14 10.47 9.87
C GLN A 705 -13.84 11.76 9.42
N ILE A 706 -13.26 12.90 9.75
CA ILE A 706 -13.75 14.20 9.28
C ILE A 706 -13.58 14.31 7.76
N GLY A 707 -14.61 14.82 7.08
CA GLY A 707 -14.62 14.98 5.63
C GLY A 707 -14.78 13.69 4.83
N GLN A 708 -14.84 12.53 5.49
CA GLN A 708 -15.08 11.25 4.84
C GLN A 708 -16.55 11.08 4.41
N ARG A 709 -17.47 11.73 5.14
CA ARG A 709 -18.87 11.86 4.75
C ARG A 709 -19.16 13.26 4.25
N THR A 710 -19.99 13.35 3.21
CA THR A 710 -20.56 14.60 2.70
C THR A 710 -22.03 14.66 3.07
N SER A 711 -22.51 15.84 3.49
CA SER A 711 -23.92 16.11 3.71
C SER A 711 -24.45 17.05 2.64
N ASP A 712 -25.62 16.73 2.08
CA ASP A 712 -26.36 17.61 1.18
C ASP A 712 -27.13 18.70 1.94
N ALA A 713 -27.18 18.62 3.27
CA ALA A 713 -27.68 19.73 4.07
C ALA A 713 -26.64 20.85 4.01
N ASP A 714 -27.08 22.01 3.55
CA ASP A 714 -26.39 23.30 3.62
C ASP A 714 -26.81 23.97 4.94
N PRO A 715 -26.30 23.57 6.12
CA PRO A 715 -26.42 24.45 7.26
C PRO A 715 -25.62 25.68 6.87
N ASP A 716 -26.20 26.87 6.97
CA ASP A 716 -25.39 28.08 7.05
C ASP A 716 -24.28 27.80 8.07
N ILE A 717 -23.04 27.50 7.65
CA ILE A 717 -21.92 27.24 8.56
C ILE A 717 -21.83 28.51 9.39
N ALA A 718 -22.27 28.43 10.65
CA ALA A 718 -22.73 29.62 11.37
C ALA A 718 -21.61 30.64 11.58
N ASN A 719 -20.35 30.18 11.64
CA ASN A 719 -19.11 30.94 11.47
C ASN A 719 -17.92 29.97 11.31
N TYR A 720 -16.93 30.32 10.50
CA TYR A 720 -15.61 29.67 10.48
C TYR A 720 -14.49 30.71 10.60
N ASP A 721 -13.38 30.35 11.25
CA ASP A 721 -12.13 31.12 11.21
C ASP A 721 -11.01 30.20 10.72
N VAL A 722 -10.34 30.56 9.63
CA VAL A 722 -9.25 29.76 9.02
C VAL A 722 -7.98 30.58 9.06
N SER A 723 -6.93 30.00 9.65
CA SER A 723 -5.61 30.61 9.76
C SER A 723 -4.54 29.72 9.14
N LYS A 724 -3.49 30.35 8.61
CA LYS A 724 -2.33 29.68 7.99
C LYS A 724 -1.09 29.96 8.82
N ASP A 725 -0.43 28.93 9.34
CA ASP A 725 0.80 29.03 10.11
C ASP A 725 2.02 28.63 9.27
N LEU A 726 2.70 29.63 8.71
CA LEU A 726 3.95 29.46 7.94
C LEU A 726 5.16 29.11 8.83
N SER A 727 5.05 29.22 10.16
CA SER A 727 6.18 28.99 11.06
C SER A 727 6.46 27.50 11.33
N ARG A 728 5.58 26.62 10.84
CA ARG A 728 5.64 25.16 11.06
C ARG A 728 6.18 24.38 9.87
N GLU A 729 6.41 25.03 8.74
CA GLU A 729 7.05 24.45 7.55
C GLU A 729 8.47 23.99 7.88
N VAL A 730 8.88 22.79 7.45
CA VAL A 730 10.20 22.21 7.69
C VAL A 730 10.95 22.11 6.36
N SER A 731 12.11 22.76 6.26
CA SER A 731 12.96 22.75 5.05
C SER A 731 13.97 21.60 5.07
N GLY A 732 14.17 20.97 6.23
CA GLY A 732 15.05 19.82 6.40
C GLY A 732 14.88 19.13 7.74
N ALA A 733 15.26 17.86 7.82
CA ALA A 733 15.27 17.08 9.05
C ALA A 733 16.53 16.23 9.14
N THR A 734 17.07 16.08 10.35
CA THR A 734 18.14 15.12 10.69
C THR A 734 17.63 14.21 11.79
N VAL A 735 17.70 12.91 11.58
CA VAL A 735 17.26 11.88 12.52
C VAL A 735 18.47 11.07 12.99
N TYR A 736 18.63 10.95 14.31
CA TYR A 736 19.63 10.09 14.93
C TYR A 736 18.99 8.81 15.47
N GLY A 737 19.53 7.66 15.09
CA GLY A 737 19.16 6.35 15.62
C GLY A 737 19.81 6.03 16.97
N ARG A 738 19.55 4.83 17.48
CA ARG A 738 20.22 4.31 18.69
C ARG A 738 21.63 3.84 18.35
N SER A 739 22.58 4.09 19.25
CA SER A 739 23.92 3.50 19.21
C SER A 739 23.88 1.98 19.00
N GLN A 740 24.51 1.49 17.94
CA GLN A 740 24.66 0.06 17.63
C GLN A 740 26.08 -0.41 17.96
N PRO A 741 26.25 -1.60 18.57
CA PRO A 741 27.55 -2.25 18.64
C PRO A 741 27.85 -2.98 17.33
N VAL A 742 29.11 -2.98 16.91
CA VAL A 742 29.69 -3.82 15.87
C VAL A 742 30.77 -4.64 16.57
N GLU A 743 30.76 -5.95 16.36
CA GLU A 743 31.74 -6.87 16.94
C GLU A 743 32.42 -7.66 15.83
N GLY A 744 33.74 -7.75 15.90
CA GLY A 744 34.54 -8.61 15.03
C GLY A 744 34.56 -8.20 13.56
N GLU A 745 34.45 -6.90 13.25
CA GLU A 745 34.62 -6.44 11.88
C GLU A 745 36.07 -6.65 11.42
N ALA A 746 36.27 -7.36 10.31
CA ALA A 746 37.60 -7.64 9.77
C ALA A 746 38.09 -6.50 8.87
N PHE A 747 39.34 -6.07 9.06
CA PHE A 747 40.00 -5.12 8.18
C PHE A 747 41.47 -5.48 7.96
N THR A 748 41.98 -5.22 6.75
CA THR A 748 43.41 -5.37 6.45
C THR A 748 44.15 -4.12 6.88
N ALA A 749 45.16 -4.25 7.74
CA ALA A 749 45.95 -3.15 8.25
C ALA A 749 46.75 -2.44 7.14
N SER A 750 46.71 -1.11 7.15
CA SER A 750 47.29 -0.25 6.12
C SER A 750 47.86 1.03 6.74
N LEU A 751 49.09 1.40 6.34
CA LEU A 751 49.70 2.70 6.72
C LEU A 751 49.01 3.88 6.03
N SER A 752 48.33 3.63 4.91
CA SER A 752 47.50 4.63 4.22
C SER A 752 46.05 4.61 4.69
N GLY A 753 45.72 3.72 5.63
CA GLY A 753 44.39 3.48 6.18
C GLY A 753 43.50 2.56 5.34
N THR A 754 42.38 2.17 5.95
CA THR A 754 41.37 1.20 5.50
C THR A 754 40.00 1.70 5.94
N ASN A 755 39.00 1.62 5.07
CA ASN A 755 37.62 1.95 5.40
C ASN A 755 37.02 0.82 6.25
N LEU A 756 36.34 1.21 7.33
CA LEU A 756 35.44 0.35 8.09
C LEU A 756 34.04 0.36 7.46
N ALA A 757 33.22 -0.60 7.84
CA ALA A 757 31.86 -0.79 7.34
C ALA A 757 30.92 0.36 7.73
N ASN A 758 31.18 1.03 8.85
CA ASN A 758 30.37 2.15 9.33
C ASN A 758 31.24 3.36 9.64
N ASP A 759 30.70 4.55 9.38
CA ASP A 759 31.28 5.83 9.75
C ASP A 759 30.69 6.35 11.08
N ARG A 760 31.02 7.59 11.49
CA ARG A 760 30.47 8.23 12.71
C ARG A 760 30.51 7.35 13.96
N ILE A 761 31.62 6.64 14.12
CA ILE A 761 31.92 5.79 15.25
C ILE A 761 31.98 6.64 16.52
N ARG A 762 31.47 6.12 17.64
CA ARG A 762 31.62 6.76 18.94
C ARG A 762 33.04 6.58 19.43
N ALA A 763 33.75 7.70 19.57
CA ALA A 763 35.11 7.70 20.08
C ALA A 763 35.24 7.00 21.43
N ASN A 764 36.32 6.24 21.61
CA ASN A 764 36.64 5.44 22.81
C ASN A 764 35.66 4.29 23.08
N THR A 765 35.00 3.78 22.04
CA THR A 765 34.20 2.53 22.14
C THR A 765 34.85 1.38 21.38
N GLU A 766 35.90 1.67 20.63
CA GLU A 766 36.66 0.76 19.80
C GLU A 766 37.52 -0.21 20.62
N ARG A 767 37.70 -1.40 20.08
CA ARG A 767 38.61 -2.44 20.57
C ARG A 767 39.19 -3.17 19.36
N VAL A 768 40.47 -2.96 19.07
CA VAL A 768 41.18 -3.62 17.96
C VAL A 768 41.98 -4.81 18.48
N TYR A 769 41.87 -5.96 17.82
CA TYR A 769 42.56 -7.18 18.22
C TYR A 769 42.89 -8.09 17.04
N ALA A 770 43.90 -8.93 17.21
CA ALA A 770 44.26 -9.98 16.25
C ALA A 770 43.32 -11.19 16.38
N PRO A 771 43.22 -12.06 15.36
CA PRO A 771 42.39 -13.28 15.42
C PRO A 771 42.74 -14.24 16.58
N ASP A 772 43.94 -14.13 17.17
CA ASP A 772 44.36 -14.89 18.36
C ASP A 772 43.99 -14.23 19.69
N GLY A 773 43.34 -13.05 19.64
CA GLY A 773 42.85 -12.29 20.78
C GLY A 773 43.84 -11.28 21.38
N ALA A 774 45.00 -11.03 20.77
CA ALA A 774 45.90 -9.97 21.20
C ALA A 774 45.29 -8.58 20.90
N GLU A 775 45.17 -7.72 21.91
CA GLU A 775 44.60 -6.36 21.79
C GLU A 775 45.67 -5.32 21.49
N PHE A 776 45.26 -4.27 20.77
CA PHE A 776 46.10 -3.16 20.34
C PHE A 776 45.54 -1.84 20.87
N GLU A 777 46.41 -0.87 21.16
CA GLU A 777 46.09 0.40 21.80
C GLU A 777 46.04 1.53 20.76
N SER A 778 45.04 2.42 20.83
CA SER A 778 44.97 3.56 19.91
C SER A 778 45.99 4.64 20.27
N VAL A 779 46.35 5.49 19.31
CA VAL A 779 47.20 6.67 19.57
C VAL A 779 46.57 7.58 20.63
N GLU A 780 45.26 7.75 20.60
CA GLU A 780 44.53 8.54 21.60
C GLU A 780 44.59 7.94 23.02
N GLU A 781 44.46 6.62 23.15
CA GLU A 781 44.52 5.92 24.44
C GLU A 781 45.94 5.96 25.04
N SER A 782 46.96 5.80 24.20
CA SER A 782 48.37 5.81 24.62
C SER A 782 48.85 7.19 25.12
N GLY A 783 48.23 8.28 24.65
CA GLY A 783 48.59 9.65 24.99
C GLY A 783 49.94 10.14 24.44
N ASP A 784 50.57 9.40 23.52
CA ASP A 784 51.82 9.74 22.83
C ASP A 784 51.65 9.46 21.32
N GLU A 785 51.82 10.51 20.49
CA GLU A 785 51.58 10.50 19.03
C GLU A 785 52.41 9.44 18.25
N VAL A 786 53.32 8.73 18.91
CA VAL A 786 54.21 7.73 18.31
C VAL A 786 54.13 6.36 18.97
N ALA A 787 53.31 6.18 20.01
CA ALA A 787 53.27 4.95 20.82
C ALA A 787 52.02 4.08 20.62
N GLY A 788 50.94 4.62 20.03
CA GLY A 788 49.75 3.83 19.70
C GLY A 788 49.95 2.97 18.45
N ASP A 789 49.21 1.88 18.37
CA ASP A 789 49.27 0.89 17.29
C ASP A 789 48.47 1.33 16.04
N TYR A 790 47.39 2.10 16.26
CA TYR A 790 46.50 2.58 15.22
C TYR A 790 45.85 3.94 15.57
N GLU A 791 45.34 4.62 14.55
CA GLU A 791 44.55 5.85 14.62
C GLU A 791 43.24 5.65 13.86
N ILE A 792 42.12 6.12 14.44
CA ILE A 792 40.80 6.09 13.82
C ILE A 792 40.30 7.52 13.55
N GLU A 793 39.89 7.78 12.32
CA GLU A 793 39.07 8.94 11.97
C GLU A 793 37.60 8.58 12.18
N TYR A 794 37.11 8.77 13.40
CA TYR A 794 35.79 8.27 13.82
C TYR A 794 34.63 8.75 12.95
N GLN A 795 34.71 9.97 12.42
CA GLN A 795 33.64 10.53 11.59
C GLN A 795 33.53 9.86 10.23
N ASP A 796 34.67 9.47 9.65
CA ASP A 796 34.76 8.91 8.29
C ASP A 796 34.87 7.38 8.30
N GLY A 797 34.88 6.75 9.49
CA GLY A 797 34.99 5.30 9.64
C GLY A 797 36.32 4.77 9.10
N PHE A 798 37.40 5.54 9.25
CA PHE A 798 38.68 5.22 8.63
C PHE A 798 39.71 4.82 9.69
N ILE A 799 40.34 3.66 9.56
CA ILE A 799 41.39 3.19 10.47
C ILE A 799 42.73 3.11 9.76
N SER A 800 43.79 3.61 10.38
CA SER A 800 45.17 3.49 9.88
C SER A 800 46.11 2.98 10.98
N ILE A 801 47.08 2.15 10.61
CA ILE A 801 48.10 1.71 11.57
C ILE A 801 49.27 2.68 11.60
N THR A 802 50.00 2.73 12.72
CA THR A 802 51.19 3.58 12.84
C THR A 802 52.46 2.85 12.38
N ASP A 803 53.44 3.59 11.85
CA ASP A 803 54.75 3.05 11.41
C ASP A 803 55.63 2.57 12.59
N GLY A 804 55.22 2.88 13.83
CA GLY A 804 55.97 2.57 15.06
C GLY A 804 55.28 1.60 16.02
N GLY A 805 54.04 1.17 15.72
CA GLY A 805 53.23 0.28 16.56
C GLY A 805 53.50 -1.20 16.36
N ASP A 806 52.82 -2.03 17.14
CA ASP A 806 52.94 -3.50 17.13
C ASP A 806 52.07 -4.17 16.04
N MET A 807 51.25 -3.40 15.31
CA MET A 807 50.47 -3.87 14.16
C MET A 807 51.27 -3.89 12.85
N THR A 808 51.00 -4.88 11.99
CA THR A 808 51.76 -5.11 10.74
C THR A 808 50.90 -4.82 9.50
N ALA A 809 51.42 -4.00 8.59
CA ALA A 809 50.75 -3.70 7.32
C ALA A 809 50.52 -4.96 6.47
N GLY A 810 49.32 -5.11 5.90
CA GLY A 810 48.91 -6.24 5.07
C GLY A 810 48.46 -7.48 5.85
N GLN A 811 48.36 -7.41 7.18
CA GLN A 811 47.71 -8.44 8.00
C GLN A 811 46.26 -8.05 8.32
N ASP A 812 45.41 -9.05 8.52
CA ASP A 812 44.02 -8.84 8.92
C ASP A 812 43.87 -8.80 10.44
N TYR A 813 43.07 -7.83 10.89
CA TYR A 813 42.72 -7.62 12.30
C TYR A 813 41.21 -7.50 12.43
N LEU A 814 40.73 -7.55 13.67
CA LEU A 814 39.33 -7.43 14.04
C LEU A 814 39.14 -6.15 14.86
N ILE A 815 38.00 -5.49 14.69
CA ILE A 815 37.60 -4.34 15.50
C ILE A 815 36.17 -4.50 16.00
N ASP A 816 35.98 -4.25 17.29
CA ASP A 816 34.66 -3.99 17.88
C ASP A 816 34.51 -2.48 18.07
N TYR A 817 33.35 -1.88 17.86
CA TYR A 817 33.08 -0.47 18.15
C TYR A 817 31.59 -0.20 18.31
N SER A 818 31.18 0.99 18.77
CA SER A 818 29.80 1.43 18.67
C SER A 818 29.66 2.63 17.76
N TRP A 819 28.68 2.62 16.87
CA TRP A 819 28.38 3.74 15.97
C TRP A 819 26.92 4.19 16.14
N GLN A 820 26.57 5.36 15.62
CA GLN A 820 25.22 5.90 15.72
C GLN A 820 24.65 6.19 14.34
N PRO A 821 23.54 5.53 13.95
CA PRO A 821 22.90 5.80 12.68
C PRO A 821 22.41 7.24 12.58
N VAL A 822 22.56 7.86 11.42
CA VAL A 822 22.06 9.20 11.11
C VAL A 822 21.57 9.28 9.67
N GLY A 823 20.48 10.00 9.48
CA GLY A 823 19.97 10.36 8.16
C GLY A 823 19.53 11.80 8.14
N SER A 824 19.74 12.48 7.02
CA SER A 824 19.34 13.87 6.85
C SER A 824 18.71 14.09 5.49
N THR A 825 17.65 14.88 5.45
CA THR A 825 16.99 15.34 4.22
C THR A 825 16.88 16.86 4.27
N GLU A 826 17.19 17.53 3.15
CA GLU A 826 17.02 18.97 2.98
C GLU A 826 16.35 19.24 1.62
N ARG A 827 15.46 20.23 1.57
CA ARG A 827 14.82 20.70 0.34
C ARG A 827 15.23 22.15 0.04
N ASP A 828 15.43 22.44 -1.24
CA ASP A 828 15.77 23.79 -1.71
C ASP A 828 14.50 24.65 -1.79
N VAL A 829 14.14 25.25 -0.65
CA VAL A 829 12.94 26.08 -0.48
C VAL A 829 13.30 27.48 0.01
N SER A 830 12.37 28.43 -0.11
CA SER A 830 12.62 29.84 0.23
C SER A 830 12.61 30.18 1.74
N PHE A 831 12.41 29.19 2.60
CA PHE A 831 12.39 29.30 4.06
C PHE A 831 13.42 28.33 4.68
N ASP A 832 13.85 28.59 5.91
CA ASP A 832 14.87 27.81 6.60
C ASP A 832 14.38 27.42 8.01
N ASN A 833 13.99 26.16 8.15
CA ASN A 833 13.55 25.55 9.41
C ASN A 833 13.94 24.07 9.42
N HIS A 834 15.08 23.78 10.05
CA HIS A 834 15.65 22.44 10.13
C HIS A 834 15.31 21.76 11.46
N ARG A 835 14.80 20.53 11.40
CA ARG A 835 14.48 19.70 12.57
C ARG A 835 15.59 18.72 12.89
N VAL A 836 15.84 18.48 14.18
CA VAL A 836 16.78 17.46 14.63
C VAL A 836 16.11 16.59 15.68
N GLU A 837 15.95 15.31 15.39
CA GLU A 837 15.24 14.35 16.24
C GLU A 837 16.11 13.13 16.56
N THR A 838 15.83 12.48 17.68
CA THR A 838 16.49 11.23 18.07
C THR A 838 15.44 10.15 18.28
N LEU A 839 15.48 9.11 17.46
CA LEU A 839 14.51 8.03 17.45
C LEU A 839 15.21 6.73 17.88
N ASN A 840 14.95 6.31 19.11
CA ASN A 840 15.67 5.21 19.77
C ASN A 840 15.42 3.82 19.16
N ALA A 841 14.48 3.71 18.24
CA ALA A 841 14.10 2.46 17.62
C ALA A 841 14.75 2.25 16.24
N ILE A 842 15.35 3.30 15.66
CA ILE A 842 16.13 3.22 14.42
C ILE A 842 17.49 2.54 14.65
N ARG A 843 17.92 1.73 13.68
CA ARG A 843 19.11 0.86 13.75
C ARG A 843 20.08 1.01 12.57
N SER A 844 19.68 1.64 11.47
CA SER A 844 20.51 1.83 10.26
C SER A 844 20.37 3.25 9.69
N ASP A 845 21.34 3.68 8.89
CA ASP A 845 21.35 5.00 8.23
C ASP A 845 20.21 5.13 7.22
N THR A 846 19.92 4.08 6.46
CA THR A 846 18.80 4.05 5.52
C THR A 846 17.46 4.29 6.23
N ALA A 847 17.25 3.65 7.39
CA ALA A 847 16.03 3.87 8.18
C ALA A 847 15.99 5.29 8.78
N ALA A 848 17.14 5.85 9.18
CA ALA A 848 17.24 7.23 9.64
C ALA A 848 16.96 8.24 8.51
N ALA A 849 17.44 7.97 7.30
CA ALA A 849 17.23 8.81 6.12
C ALA A 849 15.76 8.75 5.66
N GLY A 850 15.16 7.56 5.65
CA GLY A 850 13.73 7.38 5.40
C GLY A 850 12.86 8.13 6.42
N ALA A 851 13.18 8.03 7.71
CA ALA A 851 12.49 8.80 8.75
C ALA A 851 12.67 10.32 8.58
N ALA A 852 13.86 10.78 8.19
CA ALA A 852 14.11 12.19 7.92
C ALA A 852 13.35 12.69 6.69
N SER A 853 13.29 11.92 5.60
CA SER A 853 12.48 12.24 4.41
C SER A 853 11.02 12.33 4.80
N PHE A 854 10.49 11.32 5.51
CA PHE A 854 9.11 11.30 5.97
C PHE A 854 8.74 12.53 6.81
N ILE A 855 9.62 12.97 7.71
CA ILE A 855 9.39 14.21 8.50
C ILE A 855 9.33 15.44 7.59
N VAL A 856 10.20 15.54 6.59
CA VAL A 856 10.21 16.68 5.66
C VAL A 856 8.99 16.62 4.75
N ASP A 857 8.64 15.47 4.19
CA ASP A 857 7.53 15.28 3.27
C ASP A 857 6.18 15.59 3.94
N GLU A 858 6.00 15.22 5.21
CA GLU A 858 4.78 15.51 5.97
C GLU A 858 4.69 16.97 6.45
N LEU A 859 5.81 17.68 6.57
CA LEU A 859 5.89 19.01 7.17
C LEU A 859 6.46 20.08 6.21
N ASP A 860 6.61 19.80 4.92
CA ASP A 860 7.16 20.72 3.90
C ASP A 860 6.23 21.90 3.57
N SER A 861 5.01 21.85 4.10
CA SER A 861 3.91 22.72 3.76
C SER A 861 3.38 23.45 4.99
N PRO A 862 2.81 24.67 4.82
CA PRO A 862 2.18 25.41 5.90
C PRO A 862 1.03 24.62 6.52
N GLN A 863 0.94 24.63 7.84
CA GLN A 863 -0.23 24.08 8.53
C GLN A 863 -1.39 25.07 8.45
N TRP A 864 -2.59 24.56 8.20
CA TRP A 864 -3.83 25.32 8.29
C TRP A 864 -4.58 24.94 9.55
N GLU A 865 -5.09 25.90 10.30
CA GLU A 865 -5.97 25.66 11.45
C GLU A 865 -7.34 26.30 11.15
N ALA A 866 -8.41 25.57 11.43
CA ALA A 866 -9.78 26.04 11.23
C ALA A 866 -10.61 25.85 12.51
N GLU A 867 -11.30 26.89 12.96
CA GLU A 867 -12.35 26.79 13.98
C GLU A 867 -13.71 26.74 13.29
N VAL A 868 -14.50 25.70 13.53
CA VAL A 868 -15.82 25.48 12.91
C VAL A 868 -16.89 25.43 13.98
N ILE A 869 -17.89 26.30 13.88
CA ILE A 869 -19.03 26.33 14.81
C ILE A 869 -20.27 25.75 14.14
N ILE A 870 -20.80 24.68 14.72
CA ILE A 870 -22.01 24.00 14.26
C ILE A 870 -23.17 24.34 15.22
N PRO A 871 -24.25 24.99 14.75
CA PRO A 871 -25.44 25.20 15.57
C PRO A 871 -26.14 23.86 15.90
N GLN A 872 -26.56 23.66 17.16
CA GLN A 872 -27.13 22.39 17.69
C GLN A 872 -28.56 22.05 17.19
N ARG A 873 -28.77 22.01 15.87
CA ARG A 873 -29.90 21.36 15.16
C ARG A 873 -31.27 22.06 15.11
N GLU A 874 -31.74 22.21 13.86
CA GLU A 874 -33.08 21.79 13.40
C GLU A 874 -33.16 20.24 13.39
N ALA A 875 -34.33 19.63 13.62
CA ALA A 875 -34.48 18.17 13.68
C ALA A 875 -34.09 17.48 12.34
N GLY A 876 -33.35 16.36 12.38
CA GLY A 876 -33.03 15.51 11.21
C GLY A 876 -31.55 15.39 10.81
N PHE A 877 -30.63 16.12 11.44
CA PHE A 877 -29.33 16.45 10.83
C PHE A 877 -28.12 15.71 11.44
N ALA A 878 -27.57 14.66 10.83
CA ALA A 878 -26.41 13.94 11.38
C ALA A 878 -25.19 14.86 11.62
N LEU A 879 -24.68 14.93 12.85
CA LEU A 879 -23.54 15.80 13.19
C LEU A 879 -22.24 15.31 12.54
N VAL A 880 -22.13 14.00 12.31
CA VAL A 880 -20.99 13.39 11.59
C VAL A 880 -20.96 13.80 10.11
N ASP A 881 -22.12 14.06 9.52
CA ASP A 881 -22.24 14.40 8.09
C ASP A 881 -22.04 15.91 7.85
N ALA A 882 -22.25 16.71 8.89
CA ALA A 882 -22.19 18.17 8.90
C ALA A 882 -20.78 18.78 8.72
N ILE A 883 -19.73 17.97 8.87
CA ILE A 883 -18.35 18.44 8.93
C ILE A 883 -17.69 18.10 7.60
N ALA A 884 -17.93 18.94 6.60
CA ALA A 884 -17.29 18.86 5.29
C ALA A 884 -16.18 19.93 5.19
N PRO A 885 -14.89 19.57 5.38
CA PRO A 885 -13.78 20.51 5.26
C PRO A 885 -13.66 21.12 3.86
N SER A 886 -14.24 20.48 2.84
CA SER A 886 -14.35 21.01 1.48
C SER A 886 -15.09 22.35 1.40
N GLN A 887 -15.90 22.69 2.41
CA GLN A 887 -16.59 23.98 2.51
C GLN A 887 -15.73 25.09 3.15
N LEU A 888 -14.57 24.76 3.72
CA LEU A 888 -13.64 25.75 4.29
C LEU A 888 -12.77 26.38 3.19
N PRO A 889 -12.49 27.69 3.25
CA PRO A 889 -11.57 28.35 2.32
C PRO A 889 -10.11 27.96 2.64
N SER A 890 -9.76 26.73 2.33
CA SER A 890 -8.42 26.16 2.37
C SER A 890 -8.04 25.69 0.95
N PRO A 891 -6.74 25.52 0.64
CA PRO A 891 -6.34 24.88 -0.62
C PRO A 891 -7.01 23.50 -0.74
N GLY A 892 -7.55 23.16 -1.90
CA GLY A 892 -8.17 21.87 -2.15
C GLY A 892 -7.20 20.71 -1.86
N ASP A 893 -7.74 19.63 -1.28
CA ASP A 893 -7.08 18.36 -0.90
C ASP A 893 -6.41 18.28 0.48
N GLU A 894 -6.53 19.30 1.35
CA GLU A 894 -5.99 19.24 2.71
C GLU A 894 -6.81 18.31 3.65
N ARG A 895 -6.15 17.32 4.27
CA ARG A 895 -6.75 16.45 5.31
C ARG A 895 -6.72 17.15 6.67
N PHE A 896 -7.90 17.46 7.20
CA PHE A 896 -8.06 18.07 8.52
C PHE A 896 -8.18 17.04 9.65
N GLU A 897 -7.39 17.24 10.71
CA GLU A 897 -7.44 16.47 11.95
C GLU A 897 -8.14 17.24 13.06
N ILE A 898 -8.82 16.51 13.96
CA ILE A 898 -9.46 17.09 15.13
C ILE A 898 -8.41 17.42 16.18
N ARG A 899 -8.27 18.70 16.50
CA ARG A 899 -7.45 19.18 17.61
C ARG A 899 -8.24 19.29 18.90
N SER A 900 -9.47 19.81 18.84
CA SER A 900 -10.39 19.84 19.98
C SER A 900 -11.85 19.81 19.55
N ILE A 901 -12.69 19.35 20.47
CA ILE A 901 -14.15 19.44 20.37
C ILE A 901 -14.61 20.15 21.64
N ASP A 902 -15.20 21.33 21.50
CA ASP A 902 -15.72 22.14 22.59
C ASP A 902 -17.25 22.24 22.48
N GLU A 903 -17.95 21.69 23.48
CA GLU A 903 -19.41 21.60 23.48
C GLU A 903 -20.04 22.71 24.35
N GLY A 904 -20.87 23.56 23.74
CA GLY A 904 -21.64 24.62 24.39
C GLY A 904 -23.14 24.30 24.54
N ALA A 905 -23.88 25.18 25.23
CA ALA A 905 -25.34 25.13 25.23
C ALA A 905 -25.87 25.77 23.94
N GLY A 906 -26.19 24.96 22.93
CA GLY A 906 -26.72 25.39 21.64
C GLY A 906 -25.75 25.31 20.46
N GLU A 907 -24.46 25.05 20.68
CA GLU A 907 -23.41 25.03 19.63
C GLU A 907 -22.33 23.98 19.93
N ILE A 908 -21.68 23.45 18.89
CA ILE A 908 -20.46 22.63 18.97
C ILE A 908 -19.37 23.39 18.21
N SER A 909 -18.24 23.67 18.86
CA SER A 909 -17.04 24.20 18.22
C SER A 909 -16.03 23.08 18.00
N LEU A 910 -15.46 23.03 16.81
CA LEU A 910 -14.41 22.09 16.40
C LEU A 910 -13.17 22.89 16.04
N THR A 911 -12.04 22.56 16.67
CA THR A 911 -10.74 23.03 16.19
C THR A 911 -10.15 21.95 15.29
N LEU A 912 -9.94 22.29 14.03
CA LEU A 912 -9.38 21.42 13.00
C LEU A 912 -7.97 21.91 12.63
N GLY A 913 -7.05 21.00 12.33
CA GLY A 913 -5.74 21.32 11.78
C GLY A 913 -5.44 20.48 10.55
N ALA A 914 -5.10 21.08 9.42
CA ALA A 914 -4.59 20.36 8.25
C ALA A 914 -3.14 19.91 8.50
N ARG A 915 -2.87 18.62 8.20
CA ARG A 915 -1.61 17.89 8.42
C ARG A 915 -1.27 17.59 9.89
N LEU A 916 -0.50 16.52 10.10
CA LEU A 916 0.02 16.08 11.39
C LEU A 916 0.93 17.14 12.00
N SER A 917 0.89 17.34 13.32
CA SER A 917 1.90 18.16 13.97
C SER A 917 3.25 17.45 13.95
N ALA A 918 4.31 18.23 14.06
CA ALA A 918 5.66 17.78 14.38
C ALA A 918 5.74 16.59 15.36
N GLY A 919 5.05 16.73 16.50
CA GLY A 919 5.02 15.69 17.54
C GLY A 919 4.25 14.46 17.09
N ASP A 920 3.15 14.64 16.36
CA ASP A 920 2.33 13.52 15.86
C ASP A 920 3.09 12.70 14.82
N VAL A 921 3.86 13.36 13.94
CA VAL A 921 4.75 12.70 12.96
C VAL A 921 5.83 11.89 13.69
N ILE A 922 6.49 12.47 14.70
CA ILE A 922 7.53 11.79 15.49
C ILE A 922 6.95 10.61 16.26
N ASP A 923 5.82 10.80 16.94
CA ASP A 923 5.12 9.75 17.67
C ASP A 923 4.64 8.62 16.74
N LYS A 924 4.28 8.93 15.48
CA LYS A 924 3.93 7.94 14.46
C LYS A 924 5.14 7.07 14.12
N ILE A 925 6.31 7.68 13.90
CA ILE A 925 7.57 6.96 13.62
C ILE A 925 8.03 6.14 14.83
N GLU A 926 8.12 6.74 16.03
CA GLU A 926 8.59 6.03 17.23
C GLU A 926 7.68 4.86 17.62
N ARG A 927 6.37 4.99 17.41
CA ARG A 927 5.40 3.92 17.69
C ARG A 927 5.51 2.76 16.72
N SER A 928 5.64 3.05 15.43
CA SER A 928 5.87 2.02 14.42
C SER A 928 7.11 1.19 14.79
N LEU A 929 8.20 1.86 15.18
CA LEU A 929 9.47 1.20 15.45
C LEU A 929 9.57 0.57 16.87
N SER A 930 8.90 1.13 17.89
CA SER A 930 8.99 0.64 19.28
C SER A 930 8.13 -0.59 19.56
N GLU A 931 7.05 -0.79 18.80
CA GLU A 931 6.22 -1.99 18.92
C GLU A 931 6.94 -3.22 18.30
N THR A 932 7.80 -3.03 17.28
CA THR A 932 8.70 -4.05 16.73
C THR A 932 9.69 -4.59 17.75
N ALA A 933 10.19 -3.74 18.66
CA ALA A 933 11.17 -4.13 19.68
C ALA A 933 10.58 -5.00 20.82
N ARG A 934 9.25 -5.18 20.89
CA ARG A 934 8.58 -6.02 21.91
C ARG A 934 8.28 -7.44 21.44
N GLU A 935 8.41 -7.73 20.15
CA GLU A 935 8.10 -9.04 19.55
C GLU A 935 9.33 -9.92 19.28
N VAL A 936 10.55 -9.36 19.41
CA VAL A 936 11.84 -10.09 19.34
C VAL A 936 12.30 -10.59 20.71
#